data_AF-A0A2G2JII8-F1
#
_entry.id   AF-A0A2G2JII8-F1
#
_cell.length_a   1.000
_cell.length_b   1.000
_cell.length_c   1.000
_cell.angle_alpha   90.00
_cell.angle_beta   90.00
_cell.angle_gamma   90.00
#
_symmetry.space_group_name_H-M   'P 1'
#
loop_
_entity.id
_entity.type
_entity.pdbx_description
1 polymer ?
#
loop_
_entity_poly.entity_id
_entity_poly.type
_entity_poly.pdbx_seq_one_letter_code
_entity_poly.pdbx_strand_id
1 'polypeptide(L)'
;MDEEVITNLGGRVDSSITGARVTAVAINAEGAPVRIFDDAGNKVFDGSYDVSNDAGDFEVILDPELVGRSMIFIATNDSGNVGYRCESVGGCSGVSYEGYVSIPEDLDIRAAVGEVADSMTVNVNWLTDLASSLAKTVYIDAVQNGLSLDDRDDIDAAVLADIDKAETGVYNEYTIELANLHISKMFGLSDVIFVKPIGPSQITKDQNLSSTQLQESIYMGALVGALPLIARDKSISYTDALTDITEVLRRKKGQLLQKDSDNSIGEVTLADIYGQAASLLEENINYLKGAGARLPPEAESSLSKLKTVLNSLTDGEETNVVVDVPAELAEWATNIGKSKEFIADLTEAIKNFWGEDPSQSSFVDPAHGRRLDAYFAAHESLYTDVSPGMFAAFNDILLAANYLSVCKNGGSCTPGGGFEINESESKVTIGGSLVVTLTPVGESAPYTEFDLDISDGSLTKTTGSISTTYTWSKGFISDFSREEQPYIRLVFEDESSTIPDLNNIEPTQITVVWPSVRFTGTLTDSGADNGDHAIDLLFETNLYAVNDPLNPSAEIRYNPGSLVFWVRSASGDGSFFDLTPETLENASPINNTAFQSELLTSFSLQYYPSQKWPTSSEFFKSRADSPVTIPNMVSLYVGKETLENGTVVDVFDQELIGESSLIRIRIYPYDAATDATSSQGCIVDSLGGVASQCSAVTLLAGERTLSSLLEANFKEGILSTYAVKANGEYTIDLNEGGGNIIVDGEFNAMPAGTYGPYEGTFLQSFQLGIEKLYVATNSQMVKDGEYVPVALEAALQRSTNDIYSASLAYAYASQYDLADIEIPVGQEAQGFVLEYEVSVEDSIDENGDFITNEIELGNVIIYRTGVVLSGSEETVGASLVSRVEYQEGDDKFGCGVNDRDKLSSAEGCDAVAFLTFRGALVATIREERDGVFVARFVDGSWMVLGE
;
A
#
# COMPACT_ATOMS: atom_id res chain seq x y z
N MET A 1 -12.07 -10.84 34.99
CA MET A 1 -13.04 -11.41 34.03
C MET A 1 -14.26 -10.54 34.17
N ASP A 2 -14.17 -9.35 33.60
CA ASP A 2 -15.32 -8.49 33.43
C ASP A 2 -16.14 -9.11 32.29
N GLU A 3 -17.46 -9.20 32.49
CA GLU A 3 -18.38 -9.65 31.44
C GLU A 3 -18.17 -8.76 30.22
N GLU A 4 -17.82 -9.38 29.10
CA GLU A 4 -17.70 -8.73 27.80
C GLU A 4 -19.03 -8.01 27.51
N VAL A 5 -18.99 -6.68 27.43
CA VAL A 5 -20.18 -5.85 27.21
C VAL A 5 -20.62 -6.08 25.77
N ILE A 6 -21.58 -6.98 25.57
CA ILE A 6 -22.15 -7.24 24.24
C ILE A 6 -23.01 -6.04 23.85
N THR A 7 -22.65 -5.35 22.77
CA THR A 7 -23.45 -4.25 22.22
C THR A 7 -24.41 -4.80 21.16
N ASN A 8 -25.70 -4.90 21.50
CA ASN A 8 -26.73 -5.37 20.57
C ASN A 8 -27.43 -4.19 19.90
N LEU A 9 -27.40 -4.16 18.57
CA LEU A 9 -28.12 -3.18 17.77
C LEU A 9 -29.30 -3.84 17.07
N GLY A 10 -30.50 -3.38 17.41
CA GLY A 10 -31.74 -3.87 16.81
C GLY A 10 -32.23 -2.95 15.72
N GLY A 11 -33.02 -3.47 14.80
CA GLY A 11 -33.56 -2.64 13.73
C GLY A 11 -34.66 -3.31 12.94
N ARG A 12 -35.11 -2.62 11.90
CA ARG A 12 -36.07 -3.15 10.93
C ARG A 12 -35.71 -2.76 9.50
N VAL A 13 -35.87 -3.70 8.57
CA VAL A 13 -35.74 -3.44 7.13
C VAL A 13 -37.11 -3.12 6.54
N ASP A 14 -37.27 -1.89 6.03
CA ASP A 14 -38.53 -1.35 5.49
C ASP A 14 -39.66 -1.53 6.54
N SER A 15 -40.93 -1.61 6.14
CA SER A 15 -42.02 -1.97 7.06
C SER A 15 -42.12 -3.47 7.31
N SER A 16 -41.51 -4.31 6.46
CA SER A 16 -41.32 -5.76 6.64
C SER A 16 -40.70 -6.37 5.37
N ILE A 17 -39.42 -6.09 5.11
CA ILE A 17 -38.62 -6.89 4.18
C ILE A 17 -38.09 -8.10 4.94
N THR A 18 -38.34 -9.30 4.42
CA THR A 18 -37.88 -10.56 4.99
C THR A 18 -36.70 -11.10 4.19
N GLY A 19 -35.73 -11.67 4.90
CA GLY A 19 -34.62 -12.40 4.33
C GLY A 19 -33.44 -11.53 3.92
N ALA A 20 -33.51 -10.20 3.94
CA ALA A 20 -32.35 -9.37 3.63
C ALA A 20 -31.22 -9.58 4.65
N ARG A 21 -29.98 -9.72 4.16
CA ARG A 21 -28.77 -9.70 4.99
C ARG A 21 -28.47 -8.25 5.33
N VAL A 22 -28.45 -7.92 6.62
CA VAL A 22 -28.14 -6.57 7.11
C VAL A 22 -26.75 -6.60 7.70
N THR A 23 -25.80 -5.92 7.05
CA THR A 23 -24.41 -5.82 7.51
C THR A 23 -24.15 -4.42 8.06
N ALA A 24 -23.58 -4.33 9.26
CA ALA A 24 -23.10 -3.09 9.85
C ALA A 24 -21.61 -2.93 9.51
N VAL A 25 -21.31 -1.96 8.65
CA VAL A 25 -19.98 -1.73 8.09
C VAL A 25 -19.39 -0.44 8.66
N ALA A 26 -18.22 -0.50 9.26
CA ALA A 26 -17.49 0.71 9.66
C ALA A 26 -16.97 1.45 8.42
N ILE A 27 -17.01 2.78 8.43
CA ILE A 27 -16.38 3.55 7.35
C ILE A 27 -14.85 3.47 7.48
N ASN A 28 -14.16 3.24 6.36
CA ASN A 28 -12.70 3.27 6.31
C ASN A 28 -12.18 4.72 6.34
N ALA A 29 -10.84 4.89 6.27
CA ALA A 29 -10.21 6.21 6.23
C ALA A 29 -10.60 7.06 5.00
N GLU A 30 -11.12 6.42 3.95
CA GLU A 30 -11.64 7.05 2.73
C GLU A 30 -13.11 7.44 2.85
N GLY A 31 -13.75 7.11 3.99
CA GLY A 31 -15.18 7.34 4.20
C GLY A 31 -16.07 6.45 3.33
N ALA A 32 -15.63 5.22 3.03
CA ALA A 32 -16.36 4.23 2.24
C ALA A 32 -16.58 2.91 3.03
N PRO A 33 -17.68 2.18 2.77
CA PRO A 33 -17.84 0.82 3.27
C PRO A 33 -16.92 -0.15 2.53
N VAL A 34 -16.28 -1.06 3.27
CA VAL A 34 -15.35 -2.05 2.71
C VAL A 34 -16.08 -3.34 2.33
N ARG A 35 -15.63 -4.01 1.27
CA ARG A 35 -16.06 -5.36 0.88
C ARG A 35 -14.89 -6.34 0.97
N ILE A 36 -15.19 -7.57 1.37
CA ILE A 36 -14.25 -8.70 1.49
C ILE A 36 -14.82 -9.91 0.75
N PHE A 37 -13.96 -10.89 0.44
CA PHE A 37 -14.40 -12.20 -0.01
C PHE A 37 -14.69 -13.10 1.20
N ASP A 38 -15.87 -13.73 1.22
CA ASP A 38 -16.19 -14.73 2.24
C ASP A 38 -15.49 -16.08 1.96
N ASP A 39 -15.61 -17.04 2.89
CA ASP A 39 -15.04 -18.38 2.75
C ASP A 39 -15.52 -19.15 1.50
N ALA A 40 -16.61 -18.71 0.88
CA ALA A 40 -17.16 -19.27 -0.34
C ALA A 40 -16.75 -18.49 -1.60
N GLY A 41 -15.90 -17.47 -1.47
CA GLY A 41 -15.40 -16.64 -2.55
C GLY A 41 -16.39 -15.56 -3.04
N ASN A 42 -17.45 -15.26 -2.28
CA ASN A 42 -18.40 -14.21 -2.65
C ASN A 42 -17.97 -12.85 -2.07
N LYS A 43 -18.11 -11.79 -2.85
CA LYS A 43 -17.79 -10.42 -2.43
C LYS A 43 -18.91 -9.82 -1.55
N VAL A 44 -18.72 -9.85 -0.24
CA VAL A 44 -19.68 -9.35 0.78
C VAL A 44 -19.15 -8.08 1.46
N PHE A 45 -20.00 -7.35 2.16
CA PHE A 45 -19.56 -6.23 2.99
C PHE A 45 -18.84 -6.70 4.26
N ASP A 46 -17.78 -5.99 4.66
CA ASP A 46 -16.96 -6.30 5.81
C ASP A 46 -17.58 -5.77 7.12
N GLY A 47 -18.17 -6.67 7.91
CA GLY A 47 -18.73 -6.31 9.20
C GLY A 47 -19.69 -7.34 9.79
N SER A 48 -20.13 -7.06 11.02
CA SER A 48 -21.14 -7.86 11.71
C SER A 48 -22.46 -7.83 10.94
N TYR A 49 -23.12 -8.98 10.81
CA TYR A 49 -24.36 -9.08 10.04
C TYR A 49 -25.41 -9.95 10.73
N ASP A 50 -26.67 -9.72 10.36
CA ASP A 50 -27.82 -10.58 10.69
C ASP A 50 -28.76 -10.69 9.48
N VAL A 51 -29.75 -11.58 9.53
CA VAL A 51 -30.77 -11.74 8.48
C VAL A 51 -32.14 -11.33 9.01
N SER A 52 -32.77 -10.38 8.34
CA SER A 52 -34.10 -9.89 8.69
C SER A 52 -35.17 -10.99 8.68
N ASN A 53 -36.00 -11.03 9.73
CA ASN A 53 -37.02 -12.06 9.92
C ASN A 53 -38.34 -11.77 9.15
N ASP A 54 -39.40 -12.56 9.39
CA ASP A 54 -40.72 -12.37 8.75
C ASP A 54 -41.41 -11.04 9.09
N ALA A 55 -41.04 -10.42 10.21
CA ALA A 55 -41.45 -9.06 10.55
C ALA A 55 -40.48 -8.02 9.96
N GLY A 56 -39.34 -8.42 9.41
CA GLY A 56 -38.26 -7.56 8.95
C GLY A 56 -37.38 -7.03 10.06
N ASP A 57 -37.54 -7.51 11.31
CA ASP A 57 -36.64 -7.13 12.40
C ASP A 57 -35.29 -7.88 12.25
N PHE A 58 -34.19 -7.23 12.65
CA PHE A 58 -32.84 -7.78 12.69
C PHE A 58 -32.13 -7.37 14.01
N GLU A 59 -31.10 -8.11 14.39
CA GLU A 59 -30.24 -7.83 15.56
C GLU A 59 -28.76 -8.10 15.22
N VAL A 60 -27.97 -7.04 15.08
CA VAL A 60 -26.52 -7.12 14.84
C VAL A 60 -25.78 -6.97 16.16
N ILE A 61 -24.81 -7.86 16.41
CA ILE A 61 -23.93 -7.79 17.57
C ILE A 61 -22.63 -7.10 17.14
N LEU A 62 -22.31 -5.97 17.77
CA LEU A 62 -21.08 -5.23 17.51
C LEU A 62 -20.01 -5.51 18.57
N ASP A 63 -18.77 -5.50 18.10
CA ASP A 63 -17.61 -5.46 18.99
C ASP A 63 -17.57 -4.12 19.76
N PRO A 64 -17.20 -4.12 21.05
CA PRO A 64 -17.18 -2.92 21.87
C PRO A 64 -16.30 -1.78 21.31
N GLU A 65 -15.28 -2.12 20.52
CA GLU A 65 -14.34 -1.16 19.91
C GLU A 65 -14.94 -0.38 18.72
N LEU A 66 -16.10 -0.82 18.22
CA LEU A 66 -16.84 -0.15 17.15
C LEU A 66 -17.89 0.84 17.67
N VAL A 67 -18.19 0.82 18.97
CA VAL A 67 -19.07 1.82 19.60
C VAL A 67 -18.40 3.20 19.54
N GLY A 68 -19.17 4.22 19.17
CA GLY A 68 -18.67 5.57 18.94
C GLY A 68 -18.12 5.83 17.54
N ARG A 69 -18.16 4.83 16.64
CA ARG A 69 -17.76 5.00 15.23
C ARG A 69 -18.95 5.30 14.33
N SER A 70 -18.70 5.97 13.21
CA SER A 70 -19.67 6.07 12.11
C SER A 70 -19.78 4.74 11.38
N MET A 71 -20.99 4.32 11.07
CA MET A 71 -21.26 3.04 10.41
C MET A 71 -22.38 3.15 9.37
N ILE A 72 -22.36 2.24 8.41
CA ILE A 72 -23.41 2.09 7.39
C ILE A 72 -24.03 0.70 7.55
N PHE A 73 -25.34 0.68 7.73
CA PHE A 73 -26.14 -0.54 7.75
C PHE A 73 -26.68 -0.77 6.35
N ILE A 74 -26.29 -1.88 5.74
CA ILE A 74 -26.59 -2.18 4.34
C ILE A 74 -27.41 -3.46 4.29
N ALA A 75 -28.62 -3.38 3.75
CA ALA A 75 -29.46 -4.54 3.53
C ALA A 75 -29.34 -5.05 2.09
N THR A 76 -28.82 -6.27 1.93
CA THR A 76 -28.57 -6.92 0.64
C THR A 76 -29.44 -8.16 0.41
N ASN A 77 -29.49 -8.62 -0.84
CA ASN A 77 -30.19 -9.85 -1.24
C ASN A 77 -29.34 -11.13 -1.17
N ASP A 78 -28.15 -11.08 -0.56
CA ASP A 78 -27.16 -12.17 -0.51
C ASP A 78 -27.70 -13.51 0.06
N SER A 79 -28.82 -13.50 0.78
CA SER A 79 -29.48 -14.69 1.30
C SER A 79 -30.32 -15.46 0.26
N GLY A 80 -30.53 -14.89 -0.93
CA GLY A 80 -31.19 -15.50 -2.08
C GLY A 80 -32.73 -15.52 -2.07
N ASN A 81 -33.40 -15.12 -0.97
CA ASN A 81 -34.86 -15.03 -0.94
C ASN A 81 -35.31 -13.80 -0.14
N VAL A 82 -35.27 -12.64 -0.81
CA VAL A 82 -35.65 -11.34 -0.26
C VAL A 82 -36.94 -10.83 -0.87
N GLY A 83 -37.76 -10.18 -0.04
CA GLY A 83 -39.05 -9.68 -0.48
C GLY A 83 -39.77 -8.89 0.61
N TYR A 84 -40.71 -8.06 0.17
CA TYR A 84 -41.51 -7.21 1.05
C TYR A 84 -42.93 -7.74 1.19
N ARG A 85 -43.60 -7.37 2.27
CA ARG A 85 -45.01 -7.69 2.47
C ARG A 85 -45.91 -6.74 1.68
N CYS A 86 -46.89 -7.28 0.97
CA CYS A 86 -47.86 -6.48 0.25
C CYS A 86 -48.82 -5.74 1.21
N GLU A 87 -48.65 -4.43 1.32
CA GLU A 87 -49.48 -3.57 2.16
C GLU A 87 -50.79 -3.12 1.45
N SER A 88 -50.90 -3.29 0.13
CA SER A 88 -52.08 -2.90 -0.67
C SER A 88 -53.23 -3.89 -0.47
N VAL A 89 -54.41 -3.39 -0.06
CA VAL A 89 -55.62 -4.21 0.11
C VAL A 89 -56.08 -4.82 -1.22
N GLY A 90 -55.80 -4.13 -2.34
CA GLY A 90 -56.05 -4.64 -3.69
C GLY A 90 -55.05 -5.69 -4.17
N GLY A 91 -53.99 -5.99 -3.40
CA GLY A 91 -52.86 -6.83 -3.80
C GLY A 91 -51.72 -6.06 -4.46
N CYS A 92 -50.59 -6.75 -4.68
CA CYS A 92 -49.34 -6.23 -5.23
C CYS A 92 -48.79 -7.21 -6.27
N SER A 93 -48.65 -6.81 -7.53
CA SER A 93 -47.99 -7.60 -8.59
C SER A 93 -48.39 -9.10 -8.65
N GLY A 94 -49.69 -9.39 -8.53
CA GLY A 94 -50.22 -10.77 -8.55
C GLY A 94 -50.22 -11.50 -7.20
N VAL A 95 -49.69 -10.87 -6.15
CA VAL A 95 -49.70 -11.33 -4.75
C VAL A 95 -50.89 -10.70 -4.02
N SER A 96 -51.59 -11.49 -3.19
CA SER A 96 -52.69 -10.98 -2.37
C SER A 96 -52.20 -10.07 -1.25
N TYR A 97 -53.10 -9.24 -0.71
CA TYR A 97 -52.87 -8.46 0.51
C TYR A 97 -52.22 -9.31 1.62
N GLU A 98 -51.21 -8.74 2.29
CA GLU A 98 -50.34 -9.37 3.30
C GLU A 98 -49.41 -10.48 2.79
N GLY A 99 -49.47 -10.83 1.52
CA GLY A 99 -48.58 -11.81 0.90
C GLY A 99 -47.18 -11.28 0.65
N TYR A 100 -46.24 -12.19 0.44
CA TYR A 100 -44.83 -11.89 0.19
C TYR A 100 -44.58 -11.62 -1.29
N VAL A 101 -44.03 -10.45 -1.60
CA VAL A 101 -43.60 -10.05 -2.95
C VAL A 101 -42.09 -10.16 -3.01
N SER A 102 -41.59 -11.08 -3.85
CA SER A 102 -40.15 -11.27 -4.04
C SER A 102 -39.53 -10.06 -4.75
N ILE A 103 -38.34 -9.66 -4.31
CA ILE A 103 -37.45 -8.71 -4.98
C ILE A 103 -36.39 -9.55 -5.70
N PRO A 104 -36.49 -9.73 -7.03
CA PRO A 104 -35.58 -10.59 -7.79
C PRO A 104 -34.25 -9.90 -8.17
N GLU A 105 -34.14 -8.61 -7.93
CA GLU A 105 -32.97 -7.77 -8.25
C GLU A 105 -32.07 -7.59 -7.02
N ASP A 106 -30.87 -7.07 -7.25
CA ASP A 106 -29.89 -6.76 -6.21
C ASP A 106 -30.39 -5.61 -5.34
N LEU A 107 -30.81 -5.97 -4.12
CA LEU A 107 -31.19 -5.00 -3.10
C LEU A 107 -29.90 -4.40 -2.52
N ASP A 108 -29.83 -3.07 -2.46
CA ASP A 108 -28.81 -2.33 -1.72
C ASP A 108 -29.49 -1.07 -1.16
N ILE A 109 -30.08 -1.22 0.03
CA ILE A 109 -30.68 -0.09 0.76
C ILE A 109 -29.87 0.16 2.02
N ARG A 110 -29.58 1.44 2.28
CA ARG A 110 -28.61 1.84 3.29
C ARG A 110 -29.23 2.68 4.41
N ALA A 111 -28.62 2.64 5.58
CA ALA A 111 -28.83 3.61 6.64
C ALA A 111 -27.47 3.97 7.22
N ALA A 112 -27.11 5.26 7.16
CA ALA A 112 -25.85 5.74 7.71
C ALA A 112 -26.07 6.36 9.09
N VAL A 113 -25.18 6.04 10.03
CA VAL A 113 -25.22 6.50 11.42
C VAL A 113 -23.90 7.20 11.74
N GLY A 114 -23.95 8.44 12.20
CA GLY A 114 -22.74 9.23 12.48
C GLY A 114 -21.98 8.71 13.69
N GLU A 115 -22.68 8.34 14.75
CA GLU A 115 -22.10 7.72 15.94
C GLU A 115 -22.99 6.58 16.45
N VAL A 116 -22.46 5.36 16.45
CA VAL A 116 -23.18 4.20 16.96
C VAL A 116 -23.09 4.12 18.49
N ALA A 117 -24.24 4.02 19.15
CA ALA A 117 -24.34 3.88 20.60
C ALA A 117 -24.89 2.50 21.02
N ASP A 118 -24.63 2.10 22.26
CA ASP A 118 -25.15 0.84 22.81
C ASP A 118 -26.69 0.81 22.80
N SER A 119 -27.26 -0.33 22.40
CA SER A 119 -28.71 -0.58 22.30
C SER A 119 -29.46 0.39 21.37
N MET A 120 -28.75 1.00 20.42
CA MET A 120 -29.33 1.89 19.41
C MET A 120 -30.24 1.10 18.45
N THR A 121 -31.34 1.72 18.02
CA THR A 121 -32.24 1.14 17.03
C THR A 121 -31.96 1.72 15.66
N VAL A 122 -31.54 0.93 14.67
CA VAL A 122 -31.25 1.43 13.31
C VAL A 122 -32.23 0.82 12.33
N ASN A 123 -33.14 1.63 11.77
CA ASN A 123 -34.05 1.14 10.73
C ASN A 123 -33.42 1.37 9.36
N VAL A 124 -33.48 0.37 8.48
CA VAL A 124 -32.94 0.43 7.11
C VAL A 124 -34.11 0.43 6.13
N ASN A 125 -34.32 1.50 5.37
CA ASN A 125 -35.42 1.60 4.41
C ASN A 125 -35.07 2.59 3.29
N TRP A 126 -35.94 2.74 2.30
CA TRP A 126 -35.63 3.63 1.17
C TRP A 126 -35.48 5.12 1.55
N LEU A 127 -36.09 5.60 2.64
CA LEU A 127 -35.88 6.97 3.12
C LEU A 127 -34.52 7.14 3.78
N THR A 128 -34.05 6.15 4.54
CA THR A 128 -32.68 6.17 5.08
C THR A 128 -31.66 6.01 3.98
N ASP A 129 -32.03 5.34 2.88
CA ASP A 129 -31.19 5.22 1.70
C ASP A 129 -31.04 6.57 0.97
N LEU A 130 -32.13 7.35 0.86
CA LEU A 130 -32.04 8.74 0.38
C LEU A 130 -31.12 9.59 1.27
N ALA A 131 -31.20 9.43 2.59
CA ALA A 131 -30.33 10.14 3.53
C ALA A 131 -28.87 9.72 3.36
N SER A 132 -28.60 8.41 3.31
CA SER A 132 -27.27 7.85 3.04
C SER A 132 -26.70 8.34 1.70
N SER A 133 -27.54 8.41 0.66
CA SER A 133 -27.14 8.92 -0.65
C SER A 133 -26.79 10.42 -0.60
N LEU A 134 -27.54 11.22 0.16
CA LEU A 134 -27.22 12.63 0.37
C LEU A 134 -25.96 12.85 1.22
N ALA A 135 -25.67 11.96 2.18
CA ALA A 135 -24.49 12.04 3.04
C ALA A 135 -23.17 11.99 2.25
N LYS A 136 -23.19 11.45 1.02
CA LYS A 136 -22.04 11.48 0.09
C LYS A 136 -21.88 12.79 -0.69
N THR A 137 -22.78 13.76 -0.52
CA THR A 137 -22.86 14.99 -1.33
C THR A 137 -22.64 16.25 -0.49
N VAL A 138 -22.09 17.33 -1.06
CA VAL A 138 -21.79 18.58 -0.30
C VAL A 138 -22.93 19.60 -0.27
N TYR A 139 -24.11 19.26 -0.80
CA TYR A 139 -25.19 20.23 -1.01
C TYR A 139 -25.79 20.80 0.30
N ILE A 140 -25.53 20.17 1.45
CA ILE A 140 -26.26 20.48 2.69
C ILE A 140 -25.77 21.80 3.34
N ASP A 141 -24.55 22.25 3.02
CA ASP A 141 -23.94 23.46 3.61
C ASP A 141 -23.68 24.57 2.56
N ALA A 142 -23.53 24.21 1.28
CA ALA A 142 -23.34 25.15 0.17
C ALA A 142 -24.52 26.15 0.00
N VAL A 143 -25.73 25.80 0.46
CA VAL A 143 -26.93 26.64 0.35
C VAL A 143 -26.90 27.82 1.34
N GLN A 144 -26.15 27.73 2.45
CA GLN A 144 -25.97 28.87 3.37
C GLN A 144 -24.75 29.74 3.05
N ASN A 145 -23.71 29.18 2.41
CA ASN A 145 -22.43 29.86 2.25
C ASN A 145 -22.35 30.91 1.12
N GLY A 146 -23.45 31.22 0.44
CA GLY A 146 -23.63 32.51 -0.25
C GLY A 146 -22.48 32.93 -1.17
N LEU A 147 -21.75 31.99 -1.79
CA LEU A 147 -20.71 32.29 -2.76
C LEU A 147 -21.38 32.78 -4.05
N SER A 148 -21.78 34.05 -4.02
CA SER A 148 -22.25 34.74 -5.20
C SER A 148 -21.07 35.08 -6.10
N LEU A 149 -21.32 35.07 -7.42
CA LEU A 149 -20.38 35.39 -8.50
C LEU A 149 -19.58 36.70 -8.29
N ASP A 150 -20.03 37.58 -7.41
CA ASP A 150 -19.51 38.94 -7.25
C ASP A 150 -18.34 39.04 -6.24
N ASP A 151 -18.00 37.98 -5.51
CA ASP A 151 -17.06 38.05 -4.38
C ASP A 151 -15.61 37.63 -4.71
N ARG A 152 -15.31 37.05 -5.89
CA ARG A 152 -13.96 36.53 -6.23
C ARG A 152 -13.64 36.58 -7.74
N ASP A 153 -12.94 37.64 -8.18
CA ASP A 153 -12.45 37.82 -9.56
C ASP A 153 -11.26 36.89 -9.94
N ASP A 154 -10.72 36.13 -9.00
CA ASP A 154 -9.55 35.25 -9.15
C ASP A 154 -9.88 33.83 -9.65
N ILE A 155 -11.16 33.53 -9.89
CA ILE A 155 -11.62 32.18 -10.21
C ILE A 155 -12.30 32.14 -11.58
N ASP A 156 -11.96 31.13 -12.37
CA ASP A 156 -12.56 30.87 -13.68
C ASP A 156 -14.01 30.38 -13.52
N ALA A 157 -14.93 30.96 -14.30
CA ALA A 157 -16.35 30.61 -14.33
C ALA A 157 -16.60 29.10 -14.63
N ALA A 158 -15.63 28.40 -15.25
CA ALA A 158 -15.72 26.96 -15.48
C ALA A 158 -15.60 26.11 -14.20
N VAL A 159 -14.78 26.53 -13.21
CA VAL A 159 -14.61 25.82 -11.92
C VAL A 159 -15.84 26.03 -11.03
N LEU A 160 -16.45 27.20 -11.13
CA LEU A 160 -17.70 27.54 -10.45
C LEU A 160 -18.91 26.81 -11.05
N ALA A 161 -18.91 26.55 -12.37
CA ALA A 161 -19.93 25.73 -13.01
C ALA A 161 -19.88 24.25 -12.55
N ASP A 162 -18.73 23.78 -12.05
CA ASP A 162 -18.57 22.44 -11.46
C ASP A 162 -18.98 22.37 -9.98
N ILE A 163 -19.37 23.50 -9.35
CA ILE A 163 -20.06 23.47 -8.05
C ILE A 163 -21.39 22.68 -8.16
N ASP A 164 -21.97 22.60 -9.36
CA ASP A 164 -23.15 21.77 -9.64
C ASP A 164 -22.83 20.27 -9.73
N LYS A 165 -21.55 19.86 -9.71
CA LYS A 165 -21.09 18.46 -9.57
C LYS A 165 -20.46 18.15 -8.21
N ALA A 166 -20.65 19.02 -7.23
CA ALA A 166 -19.97 18.89 -5.95
C ALA A 166 -20.55 17.72 -5.14
N GLU A 167 -19.90 16.58 -5.26
CA GLU A 167 -20.01 15.44 -4.37
C GLU A 167 -18.67 15.33 -3.66
N THR A 168 -18.63 15.04 -2.35
CA THR A 168 -17.35 14.63 -1.74
C THR A 168 -17.08 13.16 -2.02
N GLY A 169 -18.13 12.37 -2.27
CA GLY A 169 -18.05 10.93 -2.49
C GLY A 169 -17.90 10.11 -1.21
N VAL A 170 -17.80 10.77 -0.04
CA VAL A 170 -17.40 10.13 1.24
C VAL A 170 -18.43 10.31 2.33
N TYR A 171 -18.53 9.29 3.18
CA TYR A 171 -19.25 9.33 4.44
C TYR A 171 -18.35 9.85 5.56
N ASN A 172 -18.91 10.72 6.39
CA ASN A 172 -18.37 11.06 7.71
C ASN A 172 -19.54 11.44 8.62
N GLU A 173 -19.29 11.49 9.92
CA GLU A 173 -20.30 11.84 10.92
C GLU A 173 -21.06 13.13 10.58
N TYR A 174 -20.35 14.21 10.21
CA TYR A 174 -20.97 15.50 9.89
C TYR A 174 -21.97 15.42 8.73
N THR A 175 -21.58 14.79 7.61
CA THR A 175 -22.46 14.70 6.44
C THR A 175 -23.61 13.72 6.66
N ILE A 176 -23.38 12.64 7.42
CA ILE A 176 -24.41 11.66 7.78
C ILE A 176 -25.52 12.33 8.61
N GLU A 177 -25.14 13.00 9.70
CA GLU A 177 -26.12 13.60 10.62
C GLU A 177 -26.93 14.71 9.93
N LEU A 178 -26.27 15.54 9.13
CA LEU A 178 -26.96 16.57 8.34
C LEU A 178 -27.93 15.98 7.30
N ALA A 179 -27.55 14.90 6.62
CA ALA A 179 -28.41 14.25 5.64
C ALA A 179 -29.63 13.58 6.29
N ASN A 180 -29.42 12.93 7.44
CA ASN A 180 -30.49 12.35 8.26
C ASN A 180 -31.48 13.42 8.69
N LEU A 181 -31.02 14.57 9.19
CA LEU A 181 -31.87 15.72 9.54
C LEU A 181 -32.62 16.28 8.34
N HIS A 182 -31.97 16.35 7.18
CA HIS A 182 -32.56 16.88 5.94
C HIS A 182 -33.75 16.05 5.49
N ILE A 183 -33.57 14.73 5.35
CA ILE A 183 -34.65 13.81 4.99
C ILE A 183 -35.73 13.77 6.06
N SER A 184 -35.35 13.79 7.35
CA SER A 184 -36.32 13.87 8.46
C SER A 184 -37.22 15.09 8.32
N LYS A 185 -36.64 16.27 8.03
CA LYS A 185 -37.38 17.51 7.83
C LYS A 185 -38.24 17.49 6.56
N MET A 186 -37.73 16.94 5.45
CA MET A 186 -38.48 16.81 4.20
C MET A 186 -39.76 16.00 4.39
N PHE A 187 -39.67 14.88 5.12
CA PHE A 187 -40.80 13.96 5.33
C PHE A 187 -41.55 14.21 6.64
N GLY A 188 -41.15 15.20 7.45
CA GLY A 188 -41.81 15.57 8.70
C GLY A 188 -41.73 14.49 9.79
N LEU A 189 -40.57 13.87 9.91
CA LEU A 189 -40.19 12.87 10.91
C LEU A 189 -39.32 13.53 11.99
N SER A 190 -39.32 12.97 13.20
CA SER A 190 -38.38 13.33 14.26
C SER A 190 -36.95 12.92 13.92
N ASP A 191 -36.77 11.69 13.45
CA ASP A 191 -35.50 11.13 12.99
C ASP A 191 -35.76 9.95 12.02
N VAL A 192 -35.21 10.02 10.81
CA VAL A 192 -35.40 9.00 9.76
C VAL A 192 -34.78 7.65 10.12
N ILE A 193 -33.73 7.62 10.97
CA ILE A 193 -33.03 6.41 11.40
C ILE A 193 -33.79 5.72 12.54
N PHE A 194 -34.23 6.47 13.55
CA PHE A 194 -34.78 5.89 14.80
C PHE A 194 -36.26 5.56 14.76
N VAL A 195 -37.04 6.20 13.88
CA VAL A 195 -38.49 5.97 13.82
C VAL A 195 -38.79 4.58 13.22
N LYS A 196 -39.20 3.64 14.08
CA LYS A 196 -39.61 2.30 13.64
C LYS A 196 -40.80 2.37 12.68
N PRO A 197 -40.70 1.88 11.42
CA PRO A 197 -41.83 1.84 10.50
C PRO A 197 -42.85 0.74 10.89
N ILE A 198 -44.13 1.11 10.99
CA ILE A 198 -45.25 0.17 11.15
C ILE A 198 -46.08 0.16 9.87
N GLY A 199 -45.99 -0.94 9.12
CA GLY A 199 -46.75 -1.14 7.89
C GLY A 199 -48.27 -0.99 8.10
N PRO A 200 -49.02 -0.41 7.15
CA PRO A 200 -50.46 -0.21 7.26
C PRO A 200 -51.29 -1.44 7.64
N SER A 201 -50.88 -2.63 7.19
CA SER A 201 -51.51 -3.92 7.54
C SER A 201 -51.24 -4.37 8.98
N GLN A 202 -50.27 -3.76 9.66
CA GLN A 202 -49.80 -4.14 11.00
C GLN A 202 -50.26 -3.21 12.12
N ILE A 203 -51.06 -2.19 11.81
CA ILE A 203 -51.54 -1.16 12.75
C ILE A 203 -52.28 -1.74 13.97
N THR A 204 -52.82 -2.95 13.85
CA THR A 204 -53.58 -3.62 14.94
C THR A 204 -52.73 -4.51 15.84
N LYS A 205 -51.46 -4.75 15.49
CA LYS A 205 -50.53 -5.51 16.32
C LYS A 205 -50.12 -4.68 17.54
N ASP A 206 -49.80 -5.34 18.66
CA ASP A 206 -49.25 -4.66 19.84
C ASP A 206 -47.80 -4.26 19.57
N GLN A 207 -47.45 -3.00 19.83
CA GLN A 207 -46.17 -2.39 19.41
C GLN A 207 -45.35 -1.87 20.59
N ASN A 208 -45.88 -1.88 21.82
CA ASN A 208 -45.20 -1.32 23.01
C ASN A 208 -44.58 0.09 22.80
N LEU A 209 -45.29 0.96 22.07
CA LEU A 209 -44.89 2.35 21.80
C LEU A 209 -45.79 3.35 22.55
N SER A 210 -45.26 4.52 22.89
CA SER A 210 -46.09 5.64 23.35
C SER A 210 -47.02 6.13 22.23
N SER A 211 -48.10 6.86 22.57
CA SER A 211 -49.07 7.37 21.58
C SER A 211 -48.40 8.22 20.49
N THR A 212 -47.45 9.09 20.85
CA THR A 212 -46.71 9.93 19.88
C THR A 212 -45.80 9.08 18.98
N GLN A 213 -45.05 8.15 19.55
CA GLN A 213 -44.20 7.23 18.79
C GLN A 213 -45.02 6.35 17.86
N LEU A 214 -46.17 5.82 18.33
CA LEU A 214 -47.06 5.00 17.52
C LEU A 214 -47.65 5.78 16.33
N GLN A 215 -48.06 7.03 16.54
CA GLN A 215 -48.52 7.88 15.45
C GLN A 215 -47.41 8.11 14.41
N GLU A 216 -46.20 8.43 14.86
CA GLU A 216 -45.08 8.67 13.95
C GLU A 216 -44.63 7.40 13.23
N SER A 217 -44.60 6.26 13.90
CA SER A 217 -44.30 4.95 13.32
C SER A 217 -45.32 4.49 12.26
N ILE A 218 -46.61 4.74 12.47
CA ILE A 218 -47.66 4.45 11.45
C ILE A 218 -47.51 5.41 10.26
N TYR A 219 -47.22 6.67 10.52
CA TYR A 219 -46.97 7.67 9.48
C TYR A 219 -45.73 7.29 8.63
N MET A 220 -44.62 6.92 9.27
CA MET A 220 -43.40 6.43 8.62
C MET A 220 -43.66 5.16 7.82
N GLY A 221 -44.35 4.17 8.40
CA GLY A 221 -44.67 2.93 7.69
C GLY A 221 -45.57 3.12 6.47
N ALA A 222 -46.46 4.12 6.48
CA ALA A 222 -47.25 4.48 5.29
C ALA A 222 -46.40 5.16 4.20
N LEU A 223 -45.44 6.02 4.57
CA LEU A 223 -44.46 6.60 3.63
C LEU A 223 -43.58 5.52 3.03
N VAL A 224 -43.03 4.65 3.87
CA VAL A 224 -42.19 3.54 3.46
C VAL A 224 -42.93 2.63 2.47
N GLY A 225 -44.18 2.27 2.78
CA GLY A 225 -45.05 1.48 1.89
C GLY A 225 -45.51 2.17 0.60
N ALA A 226 -45.21 3.45 0.37
CA ALA A 226 -45.57 4.16 -0.85
C ALA A 226 -44.69 3.76 -2.05
N LEU A 227 -43.41 3.48 -1.85
CA LEU A 227 -42.45 3.20 -2.92
C LEU A 227 -42.89 2.01 -3.82
N PRO A 228 -43.33 0.85 -3.28
CA PRO A 228 -43.86 -0.24 -4.10
C PRO A 228 -45.06 0.15 -4.97
N LEU A 229 -45.91 1.09 -4.52
CA LEU A 229 -47.05 1.56 -5.29
C LEU A 229 -46.62 2.52 -6.41
N ILE A 230 -45.62 3.36 -6.15
CA ILE A 230 -45.02 4.23 -7.17
C ILE A 230 -44.38 3.37 -8.27
N ALA A 231 -43.57 2.36 -7.89
CA ALA A 231 -42.96 1.41 -8.82
C ALA A 231 -44.01 0.72 -9.70
N ARG A 232 -45.09 0.22 -9.07
CA ARG A 232 -46.23 -0.39 -9.77
C ARG A 232 -46.88 0.58 -10.77
N ASP A 233 -47.19 1.80 -10.34
CA ASP A 233 -47.91 2.77 -11.16
C ASP A 233 -47.05 3.25 -12.35
N LYS A 234 -45.73 3.31 -12.17
CA LYS A 234 -44.76 3.58 -13.23
C LYS A 234 -44.37 2.34 -14.06
N SER A 235 -44.77 1.14 -13.66
CA SER A 235 -44.40 -0.14 -14.30
C SER A 235 -42.88 -0.38 -14.34
N ILE A 236 -42.19 -0.03 -13.25
CA ILE A 236 -40.74 -0.23 -13.04
C ILE A 236 -40.49 -1.09 -11.79
N SER A 237 -39.25 -1.51 -11.55
CA SER A 237 -38.90 -2.28 -10.36
C SER A 237 -38.88 -1.42 -9.09
N TYR A 238 -38.78 -2.08 -7.92
CA TYR A 238 -38.64 -1.39 -6.63
C TYR A 238 -37.36 -0.55 -6.58
N THR A 239 -36.26 -1.15 -7.03
CA THR A 239 -34.90 -0.61 -7.10
C THR A 239 -34.78 0.50 -8.14
N ASP A 240 -35.44 0.37 -9.30
CA ASP A 240 -35.52 1.44 -10.31
C ASP A 240 -36.25 2.66 -9.76
N ALA A 241 -37.38 2.47 -9.06
CA ALA A 241 -38.14 3.58 -8.49
C ALA A 241 -37.36 4.33 -7.40
N LEU A 242 -36.58 3.62 -6.60
CA LEU A 242 -35.67 4.22 -5.62
C LEU A 242 -34.58 5.04 -6.33
N THR A 243 -33.94 4.45 -7.33
CA THR A 243 -32.89 5.10 -8.13
C THR A 243 -33.40 6.39 -8.77
N ASP A 244 -34.59 6.35 -9.39
CA ASP A 244 -35.26 7.53 -9.97
C ASP A 244 -35.39 8.68 -8.95
N ILE A 245 -35.83 8.37 -7.72
CA ILE A 245 -36.01 9.38 -6.66
C ILE A 245 -34.65 9.92 -6.20
N THR A 246 -33.68 9.03 -5.97
CA THR A 246 -32.32 9.39 -5.54
C THR A 246 -31.63 10.30 -6.56
N GLU A 247 -31.75 10.01 -7.86
CA GLU A 247 -31.17 10.84 -8.92
C GLU A 247 -31.83 12.23 -9.01
N VAL A 248 -33.16 12.30 -8.86
CA VAL A 248 -33.88 13.58 -8.79
C VAL A 248 -33.38 14.40 -7.59
N LEU A 249 -33.26 13.76 -6.43
CA LEU A 249 -32.81 14.39 -5.19
C LEU A 249 -31.38 14.94 -5.33
N ARG A 250 -30.44 14.16 -5.90
CA ARG A 250 -29.06 14.61 -6.17
C ARG A 250 -29.03 15.76 -7.18
N ARG A 251 -29.73 15.63 -8.31
CA ARG A 251 -29.80 16.65 -9.37
C ARG A 251 -30.39 17.98 -8.85
N LYS A 252 -31.35 17.90 -7.94
CA LYS A 252 -32.01 19.06 -7.32
C LYS A 252 -31.43 19.42 -5.95
N LYS A 253 -30.16 19.05 -5.68
CA LYS A 253 -29.40 19.50 -4.50
C LYS A 253 -30.11 19.20 -3.16
N GLY A 254 -30.63 17.98 -3.02
CA GLY A 254 -31.38 17.55 -1.86
C GLY A 254 -32.85 17.95 -1.86
N GLN A 255 -33.39 18.55 -2.92
CA GLN A 255 -34.80 18.95 -3.00
C GLN A 255 -35.60 18.02 -3.91
N LEU A 256 -36.92 17.97 -3.71
CA LEU A 256 -37.87 17.32 -4.61
C LEU A 256 -38.86 18.35 -5.13
N LEU A 257 -39.43 18.11 -6.31
CA LEU A 257 -40.60 18.87 -6.73
C LEU A 257 -41.77 18.56 -5.80
N GLN A 258 -42.46 19.58 -5.30
CA GLN A 258 -43.60 19.38 -4.41
C GLN A 258 -44.76 18.71 -5.16
N LYS A 259 -45.07 19.16 -6.38
CA LYS A 259 -46.16 18.63 -7.20
C LYS A 259 -46.00 18.97 -8.68
N ASP A 260 -46.43 18.06 -9.56
CA ASP A 260 -46.46 18.18 -11.02
C ASP A 260 -47.86 17.81 -11.56
N SER A 261 -48.83 18.72 -11.40
CA SER A 261 -50.25 18.43 -11.69
C SER A 261 -50.54 18.20 -13.17
N ASP A 262 -49.70 18.69 -14.08
CA ASP A 262 -49.84 18.49 -15.52
C ASP A 262 -48.91 17.39 -16.07
N ASN A 263 -48.12 16.76 -15.20
CA ASN A 263 -47.16 15.72 -15.53
C ASN A 263 -46.20 16.18 -16.65
N SER A 264 -45.81 17.45 -16.60
CA SER A 264 -44.95 18.08 -17.61
C SER A 264 -43.47 17.71 -17.44
N ILE A 265 -43.07 17.35 -16.22
CA ILE A 265 -41.70 17.01 -15.85
C ILE A 265 -41.53 15.49 -15.78
N GLY A 266 -42.56 14.76 -15.31
CA GLY A 266 -42.57 13.28 -15.31
C GLY A 266 -41.67 12.63 -14.25
N GLU A 267 -41.11 13.41 -13.35
CA GLU A 267 -40.34 12.98 -12.18
C GLU A 267 -41.27 12.55 -11.02
N VAL A 268 -40.78 11.74 -10.09
CA VAL A 268 -41.53 11.44 -8.85
C VAL A 268 -41.55 12.69 -7.97
N THR A 269 -42.74 13.16 -7.61
CA THR A 269 -42.92 14.35 -6.76
C THR A 269 -43.25 13.97 -5.32
N LEU A 270 -43.07 14.93 -4.40
CA LEU A 270 -43.47 14.74 -3.00
C LEU A 270 -44.98 14.45 -2.89
N ALA A 271 -45.80 15.04 -3.77
CA ALA A 271 -47.24 14.77 -3.84
C ALA A 271 -47.55 13.32 -4.25
N ASP A 272 -46.76 12.71 -5.13
CA ASP A 272 -46.94 11.29 -5.50
C ASP A 272 -46.69 10.39 -4.29
N ILE A 273 -45.61 10.65 -3.55
CA ILE A 273 -45.24 9.89 -2.35
C ILE A 273 -46.32 10.00 -1.27
N TYR A 274 -46.70 11.23 -0.89
CA TYR A 274 -47.75 11.45 0.11
C TYR A 274 -49.12 10.96 -0.35
N GLY A 275 -49.42 11.05 -1.65
CA GLY A 275 -50.65 10.57 -2.26
C GLY A 275 -50.79 9.06 -2.10
N GLN A 276 -49.75 8.30 -2.48
CA GLN A 276 -49.73 6.84 -2.34
C GLN A 276 -49.75 6.41 -0.87
N ALA A 277 -48.97 7.07 0.00
CA ALA A 277 -48.96 6.81 1.44
C ALA A 277 -50.36 7.01 2.08
N ALA A 278 -51.03 8.12 1.74
CA ALA A 278 -52.35 8.43 2.26
C ALA A 278 -53.42 7.44 1.75
N SER A 279 -53.37 7.07 0.46
CA SER A 279 -54.29 6.09 -0.13
C SER A 279 -54.11 4.72 0.53
N LEU A 280 -52.86 4.26 0.65
CA LEU A 280 -52.51 2.98 1.24
C LEU A 280 -52.99 2.87 2.69
N LEU A 281 -52.76 3.91 3.50
CA LEU A 281 -53.19 3.94 4.90
C LEU A 281 -54.73 3.99 5.01
N GLU A 282 -55.40 4.78 4.17
CA GLU A 282 -56.86 4.87 4.16
C GLU A 282 -57.53 3.55 3.77
N GLU A 283 -56.99 2.87 2.75
CA GLU A 283 -57.46 1.55 2.33
C GLU A 283 -57.37 0.52 3.46
N ASN A 284 -56.22 0.47 4.15
CA ASN A 284 -56.00 -0.42 5.27
C ASN A 284 -56.92 -0.11 6.46
N ILE A 285 -57.09 1.17 6.82
CA ILE A 285 -58.02 1.59 7.88
C ILE A 285 -59.45 1.13 7.56
N ASN A 286 -59.89 1.34 6.32
CA ASN A 286 -61.23 0.95 5.88
C ASN A 286 -61.42 -0.57 5.87
N TYR A 287 -60.43 -1.30 5.36
CA TYR A 287 -60.44 -2.77 5.33
C TYR A 287 -60.50 -3.35 6.75
N LEU A 288 -59.60 -2.92 7.65
CA LEU A 288 -59.50 -3.41 9.02
C LEU A 288 -60.76 -3.08 9.84
N LYS A 289 -61.34 -1.87 9.67
CA LYS A 289 -62.65 -1.54 10.25
C LYS A 289 -63.76 -2.44 9.71
N GLY A 290 -63.78 -2.67 8.39
CA GLY A 290 -64.73 -3.57 7.75
C GLY A 290 -64.63 -5.01 8.25
N ALA A 291 -63.42 -5.45 8.59
CA ALA A 291 -63.13 -6.75 9.21
C ALA A 291 -63.41 -6.80 10.72
N GLY A 292 -63.84 -5.69 11.34
CA GLY A 292 -64.19 -5.61 12.76
C GLY A 292 -63.00 -5.44 13.72
N ALA A 293 -61.82 -5.06 13.21
CA ALA A 293 -60.65 -4.80 14.04
C ALA A 293 -60.79 -3.50 14.84
N ARG A 294 -60.21 -3.47 16.04
CA ARG A 294 -60.11 -2.24 16.85
C ARG A 294 -58.83 -1.50 16.47
N LEU A 295 -58.97 -0.35 15.81
CA LEU A 295 -57.83 0.48 15.42
C LEU A 295 -57.43 1.47 16.53
N PRO A 296 -56.13 1.75 16.69
CA PRO A 296 -55.64 2.84 17.52
C PRO A 296 -56.05 4.22 16.92
N PRO A 297 -56.41 5.22 17.73
CA PRO A 297 -56.73 6.57 17.24
C PRO A 297 -55.56 7.23 16.48
N GLU A 298 -54.33 6.82 16.77
CA GLU A 298 -53.10 7.25 16.12
C GLU A 298 -53.11 6.97 14.60
N ALA A 299 -53.80 5.94 14.12
CA ALA A 299 -53.91 5.62 12.70
C ALA A 299 -54.66 6.72 11.91
N GLU A 300 -55.78 7.19 12.46
CA GLU A 300 -56.55 8.31 11.88
C GLU A 300 -55.79 9.63 11.97
N SER A 301 -55.06 9.84 13.08
CA SER A 301 -54.20 11.00 13.27
C SER A 301 -53.08 11.05 12.21
N SER A 302 -52.46 9.89 11.93
CA SER A 302 -51.43 9.73 10.90
C SER A 302 -51.98 9.99 9.50
N LEU A 303 -53.14 9.43 9.17
CA LEU A 303 -53.82 9.68 7.88
C LEU A 303 -54.17 11.17 7.72
N SER A 304 -54.68 11.80 8.78
CA SER A 304 -54.96 13.23 8.77
C SER A 304 -53.69 14.05 8.55
N LYS A 305 -52.56 13.66 9.15
CA LYS A 305 -51.25 14.31 8.95
C LYS A 305 -50.81 14.19 7.48
N LEU A 306 -50.81 12.99 6.90
CA LEU A 306 -50.46 12.76 5.48
C LEU A 306 -51.31 13.62 4.54
N LYS A 307 -52.64 13.61 4.71
CA LYS A 307 -53.57 14.41 3.88
C LYS A 307 -53.35 15.91 4.07
N THR A 308 -53.00 16.36 5.28
CA THR A 308 -52.73 17.77 5.54
C THR A 308 -51.48 18.22 4.81
N VAL A 309 -50.40 17.42 4.85
CA VAL A 309 -49.16 17.72 4.13
C VAL A 309 -49.43 17.72 2.62
N LEU A 310 -50.05 16.67 2.08
CA LEU A 310 -50.40 16.56 0.66
C LEU A 310 -51.18 17.78 0.14
N ASN A 311 -52.17 18.25 0.90
CA ASN A 311 -52.99 19.41 0.52
C ASN A 311 -52.26 20.75 0.64
N SER A 312 -51.11 20.79 1.32
CA SER A 312 -50.29 21.99 1.48
C SER A 312 -49.21 22.15 0.40
N LEU A 313 -48.98 21.11 -0.41
CA LEU A 313 -47.96 21.11 -1.46
C LEU A 313 -48.38 22.01 -2.64
N THR A 314 -47.40 22.75 -3.17
CA THR A 314 -47.61 23.72 -4.24
C THR A 314 -47.15 23.18 -5.60
N ASP A 315 -47.92 23.47 -6.64
CA ASP A 315 -47.65 22.99 -8.00
C ASP A 315 -46.48 23.76 -8.64
N GLY A 316 -45.53 23.04 -9.22
CA GLY A 316 -44.37 23.62 -9.91
C GLY A 316 -43.29 24.23 -8.99
N GLU A 317 -43.41 24.08 -7.67
CA GLU A 317 -42.40 24.54 -6.70
C GLU A 317 -41.56 23.38 -6.16
N GLU A 318 -40.26 23.58 -6.02
CA GLU A 318 -39.38 22.65 -5.30
C GLU A 318 -39.59 22.76 -3.79
N THR A 319 -39.23 21.71 -3.06
CA THR A 319 -39.06 21.81 -1.62
C THR A 319 -37.96 22.83 -1.30
N ASN A 320 -38.06 23.45 -0.12
CA ASN A 320 -37.04 24.35 0.39
C ASN A 320 -36.62 23.90 1.78
N VAL A 321 -36.13 22.66 1.86
CA VAL A 321 -35.63 22.09 3.12
C VAL A 321 -34.27 22.70 3.39
N VAL A 322 -34.16 23.39 4.52
CA VAL A 322 -32.92 23.95 5.05
C VAL A 322 -32.68 23.33 6.43
N VAL A 323 -31.51 22.78 6.66
CA VAL A 323 -31.08 22.25 7.96
C VAL A 323 -30.13 23.25 8.60
N ASP A 324 -30.34 23.58 9.87
CA ASP A 324 -29.37 24.34 10.65
C ASP A 324 -28.41 23.34 11.29
N VAL A 325 -27.10 23.63 11.27
CA VAL A 325 -26.09 22.78 11.93
C VAL A 325 -26.38 22.72 13.43
N PRO A 326 -26.67 21.53 14.00
CA PRO A 326 -26.89 21.36 15.43
C PRO A 326 -25.70 21.83 16.26
N ALA A 327 -25.94 22.20 17.53
CA ALA A 327 -24.87 22.67 18.41
C ALA A 327 -23.81 21.58 18.66
N GLU A 328 -24.24 20.32 18.64
CA GLU A 328 -23.41 19.13 18.77
C GLU A 328 -22.42 18.98 17.59
N LEU A 329 -22.78 19.47 16.39
CA LEU A 329 -21.91 19.46 15.21
C LEU A 329 -21.17 20.79 14.98
N ALA A 330 -21.35 21.80 15.84
CA ALA A 330 -20.71 23.11 15.67
C ALA A 330 -19.18 23.05 15.75
N GLU A 331 -18.62 22.05 16.45
CA GLU A 331 -17.17 21.83 16.52
C GLU A 331 -16.60 21.40 15.16
N TRP A 332 -17.39 20.78 14.28
CA TRP A 332 -16.95 20.41 12.92
C TRP A 332 -16.62 21.63 12.08
N ALA A 333 -17.46 22.67 12.08
CA ALA A 333 -17.15 23.92 11.39
C ALA A 333 -15.85 24.55 11.89
N THR A 334 -15.58 24.45 13.20
CA THR A 334 -14.32 24.90 13.80
C THR A 334 -13.15 24.03 13.34
N ASN A 335 -13.29 22.70 13.33
CA ASN A 335 -12.26 21.77 12.88
C ASN A 335 -11.94 21.91 11.39
N ILE A 336 -12.95 22.15 10.54
CA ILE A 336 -12.77 22.42 9.11
C ILE A 336 -12.09 23.78 8.89
N GLY A 337 -12.45 24.81 9.67
CA GLY A 337 -11.73 26.09 9.64
C GLY A 337 -10.25 25.93 10.04
N LYS A 338 -9.99 25.20 11.13
CA LYS A 338 -8.65 24.92 11.63
C LYS A 338 -7.83 24.04 10.68
N SER A 339 -8.45 23.10 9.96
CA SER A 339 -7.75 22.27 8.97
C SER A 339 -7.27 23.11 7.79
N LYS A 340 -8.07 24.08 7.31
CA LYS A 340 -7.64 25.05 6.28
C LYS A 340 -6.44 25.88 6.73
N GLU A 341 -6.50 26.42 7.95
CA GLU A 341 -5.39 27.17 8.56
C GLU A 341 -4.13 26.30 8.66
N PHE A 342 -4.27 25.05 9.09
CA PHE A 342 -3.17 24.10 9.17
C PHE A 342 -2.56 23.76 7.81
N ILE A 343 -3.37 23.52 6.77
CA ILE A 343 -2.85 23.24 5.41
C ILE A 343 -2.06 24.45 4.88
N ALA A 344 -2.55 25.67 5.13
CA ALA A 344 -1.84 26.89 4.75
C ALA A 344 -0.48 26.99 5.47
N ASP A 345 -0.47 26.80 6.80
CA ASP A 345 0.76 26.80 7.60
C ASP A 345 1.73 25.69 7.17
N LEU A 346 1.23 24.48 6.91
CA LEU A 346 2.01 23.34 6.41
C LEU A 346 2.63 23.62 5.05
N THR A 347 1.86 24.20 4.13
CA THR A 347 2.36 24.58 2.80
C THR A 347 3.51 25.58 2.92
N GLU A 348 3.37 26.58 3.78
CA GLU A 348 4.40 27.58 4.05
C GLU A 348 5.64 26.94 4.70
N ALA A 349 5.45 26.08 5.69
CA ALA A 349 6.55 25.39 6.38
C ALA A 349 7.33 24.42 5.50
N ILE A 350 6.67 23.72 4.57
CA ILE A 350 7.34 22.87 3.59
C ILE A 350 8.17 23.74 2.62
N LYS A 351 7.63 24.86 2.15
CA LYS A 351 8.35 25.81 1.27
C LYS A 351 9.55 26.44 1.98
N ASN A 352 9.46 26.65 3.30
CA ASN A 352 10.49 27.23 4.14
C ASN A 352 11.04 26.19 5.14
N PHE A 353 11.35 24.99 4.66
CA PHE A 353 11.68 23.83 5.48
C PHE A 353 12.73 24.11 6.57
N TRP A 354 13.87 24.70 6.17
CA TRP A 354 15.00 25.03 7.06
C TRP A 354 14.89 26.38 7.77
N GLY A 355 13.80 27.13 7.55
CA GLY A 355 13.61 28.46 8.14
C GLY A 355 14.56 29.52 7.56
N GLU A 356 14.81 29.48 6.25
CA GLU A 356 15.61 30.48 5.55
C GLU A 356 14.96 31.88 5.64
N ASP A 357 13.63 31.93 5.56
CA ASP A 357 12.84 33.13 5.85
C ASP A 357 12.32 33.10 7.29
N PRO A 358 12.85 33.93 8.20
CA PRO A 358 12.43 33.96 9.60
C PRO A 358 11.07 34.63 9.82
N SER A 359 10.46 35.20 8.77
CA SER A 359 9.13 35.80 8.83
C SER A 359 8.00 34.84 8.46
N GLN A 360 8.35 33.63 8.01
CA GLN A 360 7.43 32.60 7.56
C GLN A 360 7.48 31.37 8.49
N SER A 361 6.41 30.57 8.47
CA SER A 361 6.39 29.26 9.16
C SER A 361 7.51 28.35 8.63
N SER A 362 8.07 27.48 9.46
CA SER A 362 9.14 26.54 9.08
C SER A 362 8.96 25.18 9.75
N PHE A 363 9.47 24.13 9.10
CA PHE A 363 9.41 22.76 9.61
C PHE A 363 10.50 22.47 10.65
N VAL A 364 11.64 23.16 10.53
CA VAL A 364 12.75 23.13 11.51
C VAL A 364 12.91 24.52 12.10
N ASP A 365 13.31 24.61 13.37
CA ASP A 365 13.69 25.89 13.97
C ASP A 365 14.77 26.59 13.11
N PRO A 366 14.55 27.85 12.66
CA PRO A 366 15.48 28.55 11.76
C PRO A 366 16.92 28.63 12.27
N ALA A 367 17.13 28.73 13.60
CA ALA A 367 18.47 28.79 14.15
C ALA A 367 19.14 27.41 14.14
N HIS A 368 18.38 26.35 14.39
CA HIS A 368 18.84 24.97 14.27
C HIS A 368 19.13 24.58 12.81
N GLY A 369 18.25 24.91 11.86
CA GLY A 369 18.44 24.64 10.43
C GLY A 369 19.73 25.25 9.88
N ARG A 370 19.95 26.56 10.10
CA ARG A 370 21.21 27.23 9.70
C ARG A 370 22.46 26.63 10.34
N ARG A 371 22.34 26.13 11.58
CA ARG A 371 23.46 25.47 12.28
C ARG A 371 23.78 24.13 11.61
N LEU A 372 22.77 23.32 11.29
CA LEU A 372 22.94 22.06 10.57
C LEU A 372 23.53 22.25 9.18
N ASP A 373 23.06 23.23 8.41
CA ASP A 373 23.60 23.54 7.08
C ASP A 373 25.10 23.86 7.14
N ALA A 374 25.50 24.74 8.06
CA ALA A 374 26.91 25.08 8.25
C ALA A 374 27.73 23.86 8.72
N TYR A 375 27.15 23.01 9.57
CA TYR A 375 27.79 21.81 10.07
C TYR A 375 28.01 20.76 8.96
N PHE A 376 27.02 20.50 8.12
CA PHE A 376 27.14 19.55 7.01
C PHE A 376 28.00 20.09 5.85
N ALA A 377 27.95 21.39 5.56
CA ALA A 377 28.86 22.02 4.60
C ALA A 377 30.33 21.91 5.04
N ALA A 378 30.61 22.04 6.34
CA ALA A 378 31.95 21.83 6.88
C ALA A 378 32.40 20.37 6.74
N HIS A 379 31.49 19.40 6.94
CA HIS A 379 31.78 17.98 6.71
C HIS A 379 32.07 17.70 5.23
N GLU A 380 31.28 18.25 4.31
CA GLU A 380 31.52 18.10 2.87
C GLU A 380 32.90 18.62 2.47
N SER A 381 33.31 19.79 2.99
CA SER A 381 34.65 20.33 2.79
C SER A 381 35.73 19.39 3.33
N LEU A 382 35.55 18.90 4.57
CA LEU A 382 36.49 17.95 5.18
C LEU A 382 36.61 16.66 4.35
N TYR A 383 35.49 16.07 3.94
CA TYR A 383 35.47 14.84 3.15
C TYR A 383 36.13 15.03 1.79
N THR A 384 35.87 16.16 1.13
CA THR A 384 36.53 16.52 -0.14
C THR A 384 38.04 16.59 0.03
N ASP A 385 38.52 17.18 1.14
CA ASP A 385 39.93 17.34 1.46
C ASP A 385 40.65 16.02 1.76
N VAL A 386 40.00 15.09 2.48
CA VAL A 386 40.62 13.82 2.91
C VAL A 386 40.40 12.67 1.94
N SER A 387 39.37 12.71 1.08
CA SER A 387 39.04 11.63 0.15
C SER A 387 40.20 11.21 -0.78
N PRO A 388 41.08 12.10 -1.30
CA PRO A 388 42.19 11.68 -2.14
C PRO A 388 43.25 10.87 -1.38
N GLY A 389 43.48 11.20 -0.11
CA GLY A 389 44.39 10.46 0.77
C GLY A 389 43.86 9.06 1.05
N MET A 390 42.55 8.95 1.31
CA MET A 390 41.87 7.69 1.53
C MET A 390 41.96 6.81 0.27
N PHE A 391 41.64 7.34 -0.91
CA PHE A 391 41.79 6.63 -2.19
C PHE A 391 43.23 6.12 -2.41
N ALA A 392 44.24 6.93 -2.06
CA ALA A 392 45.63 6.51 -2.15
C ALA A 392 46.01 5.40 -1.15
N ALA A 393 45.32 5.28 0.00
CA ALA A 393 45.50 4.16 0.93
C ALA A 393 44.82 2.87 0.43
N PHE A 394 43.59 2.97 -0.08
CA PHE A 394 42.90 1.87 -0.75
C PHE A 394 43.72 1.29 -1.89
N ASN A 395 44.28 2.16 -2.74
CA ASN A 395 45.11 1.72 -3.86
C ASN A 395 46.38 0.96 -3.41
N ASP A 396 46.98 1.31 -2.27
CA ASP A 396 48.11 0.54 -1.73
C ASP A 396 47.69 -0.87 -1.31
N ILE A 397 46.50 -1.03 -0.72
CA ILE A 397 45.96 -2.34 -0.35
C ILE A 397 45.72 -3.21 -1.59
N LEU A 398 45.16 -2.63 -2.65
CA LEU A 398 44.98 -3.32 -3.94
C LEU A 398 46.32 -3.70 -4.59
N LEU A 399 47.33 -2.82 -4.51
CA LEU A 399 48.68 -3.14 -4.98
C LEU A 399 49.32 -4.28 -4.18
N ALA A 400 49.12 -4.31 -2.86
CA ALA A 400 49.59 -5.41 -2.01
C ALA A 400 48.95 -6.75 -2.40
N ALA A 401 47.63 -6.77 -2.67
CA ALA A 401 46.93 -7.94 -3.18
C ALA A 401 47.50 -8.41 -4.53
N ASN A 402 47.75 -7.49 -5.45
CA ASN A 402 48.36 -7.81 -6.75
C ASN A 402 49.78 -8.40 -6.59
N TYR A 403 50.60 -7.85 -5.68
CA TYR A 403 51.92 -8.42 -5.38
C TYR A 403 51.81 -9.86 -4.88
N LEU A 404 50.86 -10.16 -3.99
CA LEU A 404 50.63 -11.52 -3.48
C LEU A 404 50.20 -12.48 -4.59
N SER A 405 49.26 -12.08 -5.46
CA SER A 405 48.81 -12.91 -6.58
C SER A 405 49.94 -13.21 -7.57
N VAL A 406 50.66 -12.17 -8.03
CA VAL A 406 51.79 -12.33 -8.96
C VAL A 406 52.88 -13.22 -8.37
N CYS A 407 53.15 -13.08 -7.07
CA CYS A 407 54.12 -13.90 -6.37
C CYS A 407 53.74 -15.38 -6.32
N LYS A 408 52.49 -15.70 -5.99
CA LYS A 408 52.02 -17.09 -5.95
C LYS A 408 52.01 -17.73 -7.33
N ASN A 409 51.83 -16.94 -8.39
CA ASN A 409 51.87 -17.40 -9.77
C ASN A 409 53.30 -17.44 -10.38
N GLY A 410 54.36 -17.29 -9.57
CA GLY A 410 55.75 -17.43 -10.01
C GLY A 410 56.31 -16.24 -10.79
N GLY A 411 55.64 -15.08 -10.71
CA GLY A 411 56.12 -13.80 -11.25
C GLY A 411 57.23 -13.15 -10.41
N SER A 412 57.67 -11.95 -10.80
CA SER A 412 58.71 -11.23 -10.06
C SER A 412 58.15 -10.52 -8.82
N CYS A 413 58.51 -11.03 -7.64
CA CYS A 413 58.12 -10.52 -6.32
C CYS A 413 58.93 -9.32 -5.83
N THR A 414 59.18 -8.32 -6.68
CA THR A 414 59.90 -7.12 -6.23
C THR A 414 58.91 -6.01 -5.87
N PRO A 415 58.66 -5.73 -4.58
CA PRO A 415 57.77 -4.65 -4.20
C PRO A 415 58.32 -3.28 -4.61
N GLY A 416 57.42 -2.33 -4.87
CA GLY A 416 57.76 -0.91 -4.91
C GLY A 416 58.16 -0.37 -3.52
N GLY A 417 58.63 0.88 -3.46
CA GLY A 417 58.94 1.53 -2.18
C GLY A 417 57.69 1.65 -1.29
N GLY A 418 57.82 1.35 0.01
CA GLY A 418 56.71 1.40 0.98
C GLY A 418 56.03 0.06 1.24
N PHE A 419 56.44 -1.01 0.56
CA PHE A 419 55.91 -2.37 0.70
C PHE A 419 57.01 -3.36 1.08
N GLU A 420 56.72 -4.28 2.01
CA GLU A 420 57.60 -5.38 2.41
C GLU A 420 56.88 -6.71 2.24
N ILE A 421 57.40 -7.61 1.39
CA ILE A 421 56.76 -8.90 1.07
C ILE A 421 57.42 -10.03 1.87
N ASN A 422 56.59 -10.88 2.48
CA ASN A 422 56.98 -12.20 3.00
C ASN A 422 56.23 -13.29 2.20
N GLU A 423 56.90 -13.83 1.19
CA GLU A 423 56.34 -14.84 0.28
C GLU A 423 55.93 -16.14 1.00
N SER A 424 56.71 -16.54 2.01
CA SER A 424 56.50 -17.79 2.74
C SER A 424 55.24 -17.78 3.60
N GLU A 425 54.86 -16.60 4.09
CA GLU A 425 53.64 -16.38 4.88
C GLU A 425 52.50 -15.79 4.04
N SER A 426 52.71 -15.54 2.74
CA SER A 426 51.75 -14.87 1.87
C SER A 426 51.33 -13.48 2.37
N LYS A 427 52.28 -12.68 2.86
CA LYS A 427 52.02 -11.37 3.48
C LYS A 427 52.69 -10.21 2.77
N VAL A 428 52.06 -9.05 2.79
CA VAL A 428 52.65 -7.75 2.43
C VAL A 428 52.39 -6.75 3.54
N THR A 429 53.44 -6.12 4.05
CA THR A 429 53.34 -5.01 5.00
C THR A 429 53.44 -3.69 4.24
N ILE A 430 52.48 -2.80 4.46
CA ILE A 430 52.34 -1.49 3.83
C ILE A 430 52.69 -0.42 4.87
N GLY A 431 53.62 0.49 4.55
CA GLY A 431 54.00 1.60 5.42
C GLY A 431 54.57 1.18 6.78
N GLY A 432 54.96 -0.09 6.95
CA GLY A 432 55.48 -0.65 8.20
C GLY A 432 54.43 -0.94 9.29
N SER A 433 53.13 -0.83 8.99
CA SER A 433 52.06 -1.06 9.98
C SER A 433 50.95 -1.96 9.48
N LEU A 434 50.33 -1.65 8.33
CA LEU A 434 49.18 -2.40 7.83
C LEU A 434 49.66 -3.67 7.12
N VAL A 435 49.09 -4.83 7.43
CA VAL A 435 49.48 -6.12 6.83
C VAL A 435 48.31 -6.70 6.04
N VAL A 436 48.57 -7.04 4.77
CA VAL A 436 47.65 -7.80 3.92
C VAL A 436 48.14 -9.23 3.81
N THR A 437 47.28 -10.20 4.10
CA THR A 437 47.60 -11.65 4.04
C THR A 437 46.70 -12.34 3.03
N LEU A 438 47.27 -13.15 2.14
CA LEU A 438 46.51 -14.00 1.23
C LEU A 438 46.31 -15.40 1.83
N THR A 439 45.05 -15.76 2.05
CA THR A 439 44.63 -17.01 2.69
C THR A 439 43.64 -17.76 1.78
N PRO A 440 43.92 -19.01 1.35
CA PRO A 440 42.91 -19.83 0.69
C PRO A 440 41.80 -20.23 1.68
N VAL A 441 40.55 -20.28 1.22
CA VAL A 441 39.41 -20.66 2.04
C VAL A 441 39.14 -22.16 1.87
N GLY A 442 39.14 -22.91 2.97
CA GLY A 442 38.94 -24.36 3.00
C GLY A 442 40.04 -25.11 3.74
N GLU A 443 39.79 -26.39 4.06
CA GLU A 443 40.73 -27.20 4.86
C GLU A 443 41.91 -27.76 4.05
N SER A 444 41.72 -28.01 2.75
CA SER A 444 42.76 -28.55 1.87
C SER A 444 42.50 -28.23 0.40
N ALA A 445 43.55 -27.97 -0.36
CA ALA A 445 43.50 -27.74 -1.80
C ALA A 445 42.86 -28.92 -2.56
N PRO A 446 42.23 -28.67 -3.72
CA PRO A 446 42.10 -27.37 -4.40
C PRO A 446 41.01 -26.47 -3.79
N TYR A 447 41.06 -25.16 -4.09
CA TYR A 447 40.18 -24.13 -3.51
C TYR A 447 39.47 -23.33 -4.61
N THR A 448 38.25 -22.89 -4.35
CA THR A 448 37.48 -21.98 -5.21
C THR A 448 37.50 -20.54 -4.69
N GLU A 449 37.96 -20.32 -3.46
CA GLU A 449 37.85 -19.07 -2.73
C GLU A 449 39.19 -18.66 -2.10
N PHE A 450 39.53 -17.37 -2.19
CA PHE A 450 40.76 -16.79 -1.63
C PHE A 450 40.47 -15.45 -0.95
N ASP A 451 40.87 -15.34 0.32
CA ASP A 451 40.74 -14.13 1.14
C ASP A 451 42.03 -13.31 1.15
N LEU A 452 41.88 -12.00 1.04
CA LEU A 452 42.90 -11.00 1.31
C LEU A 452 42.58 -10.34 2.66
N ASP A 453 43.05 -10.95 3.73
CA ASP A 453 42.85 -10.49 5.10
C ASP A 453 43.63 -9.19 5.37
N ILE A 454 42.96 -8.19 5.92
CA ILE A 454 43.58 -6.91 6.30
C ILE A 454 43.72 -6.86 7.82
N SER A 455 44.94 -6.65 8.31
CA SER A 455 45.20 -6.55 9.76
C SER A 455 44.76 -5.20 10.33
N ASP A 456 44.67 -5.14 11.66
CA ASP A 456 44.70 -3.85 12.37
C ASP A 456 46.02 -3.11 12.03
N GLY A 457 45.96 -1.78 11.88
CA GLY A 457 47.12 -0.97 11.51
C GLY A 457 46.76 0.45 11.10
N SER A 458 47.74 1.22 10.65
CA SER A 458 47.50 2.59 10.18
C SER A 458 48.35 2.95 8.96
N LEU A 459 47.82 3.85 8.13
CA LEU A 459 48.52 4.44 6.99
C LEU A 459 48.35 5.95 7.02
N THR A 460 49.46 6.66 6.90
CA THR A 460 49.44 8.11 6.77
C THR A 460 49.63 8.48 5.31
N LYS A 461 48.69 9.27 4.77
CA LYS A 461 48.76 9.78 3.39
C LYS A 461 48.77 11.29 3.41
N THR A 462 49.64 11.85 2.58
CA THR A 462 49.78 13.29 2.43
C THR A 462 49.40 13.68 1.00
N THR A 463 48.35 14.48 0.86
CA THR A 463 47.90 15.04 -0.43
C THR A 463 47.94 16.55 -0.32
N GLY A 464 48.81 17.19 -1.12
CA GLY A 464 49.04 18.63 -1.01
C GLY A 464 49.59 19.01 0.37
N SER A 465 48.87 19.86 1.10
CA SER A 465 49.20 20.27 2.48
C SER A 465 48.50 19.46 3.57
N ILE A 466 47.63 18.53 3.19
CA ILE A 466 46.79 17.76 4.12
C ILE A 466 47.44 16.42 4.36
N SER A 467 47.59 16.04 5.63
CA SER A 467 48.16 14.76 6.05
C SER A 467 47.22 14.09 7.02
N THR A 468 46.66 12.95 6.61
CA THR A 468 45.66 12.22 7.39
C THR A 468 46.19 10.82 7.69
N THR A 469 46.04 10.39 8.95
CA THR A 469 46.31 9.02 9.37
C THR A 469 44.99 8.27 9.44
N TYR A 470 44.86 7.26 8.59
CA TYR A 470 43.75 6.34 8.58
C TYR A 470 44.12 5.13 9.43
N THR A 471 43.21 4.69 10.30
CA THR A 471 43.43 3.58 11.22
C THR A 471 42.41 2.49 10.92
N TRP A 472 42.90 1.29 10.65
CA TRP A 472 42.13 0.07 10.48
C TRP A 472 42.11 -0.64 11.83
N SER A 473 40.93 -0.86 12.39
CA SER A 473 40.77 -1.59 13.65
C SER A 473 39.37 -2.19 13.74
N LYS A 474 39.24 -3.34 14.39
CA LYS A 474 37.93 -3.93 14.69
C LYS A 474 37.18 -3.07 15.72
N GLY A 475 36.01 -2.58 15.33
CA GLY A 475 35.10 -1.81 16.17
C GLY A 475 33.83 -2.55 16.59
N PHE A 476 32.92 -1.78 17.19
CA PHE A 476 31.51 -2.14 17.32
C PHE A 476 30.73 -1.41 16.24
N ILE A 477 29.85 -2.12 15.53
CA ILE A 477 28.90 -1.49 14.60
C ILE A 477 27.73 -0.86 15.38
N SER A 478 26.82 -0.16 14.68
CA SER A 478 25.71 0.60 15.29
C SER A 478 24.78 -0.24 16.19
N ASP A 479 24.65 -1.54 15.95
CA ASP A 479 23.86 -2.47 16.76
C ASP A 479 24.62 -3.07 17.97
N PHE A 480 25.84 -2.61 18.22
CA PHE A 480 26.76 -3.08 19.26
C PHE A 480 27.30 -4.51 19.06
N SER A 481 27.12 -5.13 17.89
CA SER A 481 27.84 -6.34 17.51
C SER A 481 29.30 -6.01 17.12
N ARG A 482 30.16 -7.03 17.14
CA ARG A 482 31.59 -6.87 16.79
C ARG A 482 31.77 -7.05 15.30
N GLU A 483 32.54 -6.14 14.69
CA GLU A 483 32.93 -6.25 13.28
C GLU A 483 33.63 -7.59 12.99
N GLU A 484 33.31 -8.16 11.83
CA GLU A 484 34.03 -9.30 11.30
C GLU A 484 35.47 -8.94 10.94
N GLN A 485 36.32 -9.95 10.71
CA GLN A 485 37.65 -9.68 10.20
C GLN A 485 37.53 -9.02 8.82
N PRO A 486 38.24 -7.92 8.52
CA PRO A 486 38.15 -7.30 7.21
C PRO A 486 38.90 -8.12 6.17
N TYR A 487 38.28 -8.35 5.02
CA TYR A 487 38.85 -9.11 3.92
C TYR A 487 38.29 -8.68 2.57
N ILE A 488 39.06 -8.99 1.52
CA ILE A 488 38.53 -9.05 0.15
C ILE A 488 38.53 -10.52 -0.26
N ARG A 489 37.36 -11.10 -0.52
CA ARG A 489 37.23 -12.47 -1.01
C ARG A 489 37.06 -12.48 -2.50
N LEU A 490 37.84 -13.33 -3.16
CA LEU A 490 37.76 -13.59 -4.58
C LEU A 490 37.31 -15.04 -4.78
N VAL A 491 36.18 -15.22 -5.46
CA VAL A 491 35.61 -16.53 -5.78
C VAL A 491 35.83 -16.82 -7.26
N PHE A 492 36.15 -18.06 -7.59
CA PHE A 492 36.38 -18.53 -8.95
C PHE A 492 35.51 -19.74 -9.26
N GLU A 493 35.21 -19.93 -10.55
CA GLU A 493 34.42 -21.07 -11.04
C GLU A 493 35.17 -22.40 -10.88
N ASP A 494 36.46 -22.42 -11.25
CA ASP A 494 37.30 -23.61 -11.24
C ASP A 494 38.13 -23.72 -9.94
N GLU A 495 38.26 -24.95 -9.42
CA GLU A 495 39.11 -25.24 -8.28
C GLU A 495 40.61 -25.08 -8.64
N SER A 496 41.38 -24.41 -7.77
CA SER A 496 42.82 -24.20 -7.96
C SER A 496 43.63 -24.40 -6.68
N SER A 497 44.88 -24.86 -6.82
CA SER A 497 45.80 -24.99 -5.67
C SER A 497 46.34 -23.66 -5.14
N THR A 498 46.31 -22.60 -5.96
CA THR A 498 46.77 -21.25 -5.65
C THR A 498 45.84 -20.22 -6.27
N ILE A 499 45.85 -18.98 -5.77
CA ILE A 499 45.04 -17.91 -6.37
C ILE A 499 45.35 -17.79 -7.87
N PRO A 500 44.32 -17.77 -8.74
CA PRO A 500 44.49 -17.51 -10.17
C PRO A 500 45.18 -16.16 -10.45
N ASP A 501 45.84 -16.06 -11.61
CA ASP A 501 46.38 -14.78 -12.09
C ASP A 501 45.20 -13.88 -12.50
N LEU A 502 44.99 -12.82 -11.73
CA LEU A 502 43.88 -11.87 -11.90
C LEU A 502 43.94 -11.11 -13.24
N ASN A 503 45.07 -11.15 -13.96
CA ASN A 503 45.16 -10.58 -15.31
C ASN A 503 44.57 -11.51 -16.39
N ASN A 504 44.39 -12.80 -16.08
CA ASN A 504 43.94 -13.82 -17.04
C ASN A 504 42.59 -14.42 -16.67
N ILE A 505 42.29 -14.54 -15.37
CA ILE A 505 41.06 -15.14 -14.86
C ILE A 505 40.42 -14.15 -13.90
N GLU A 506 39.23 -13.69 -14.26
CA GLU A 506 38.44 -12.79 -13.43
C GLU A 506 37.59 -13.59 -12.43
N PRO A 507 37.40 -13.10 -11.20
CA PRO A 507 36.60 -13.76 -10.20
C PRO A 507 35.12 -13.74 -10.57
N THR A 508 34.38 -14.81 -10.25
CA THR A 508 32.93 -14.91 -10.43
C THR A 508 32.14 -14.17 -9.36
N GLN A 509 32.77 -13.91 -8.21
CA GLN A 509 32.23 -13.08 -7.15
C GLN A 509 33.37 -12.35 -6.42
N ILE A 510 33.12 -11.10 -6.06
CA ILE A 510 34.04 -10.27 -5.25
C ILE A 510 33.28 -9.79 -4.03
N THR A 511 33.67 -10.25 -2.84
CA THR A 511 33.16 -9.73 -1.58
C THR A 511 34.19 -8.80 -0.98
N VAL A 512 33.79 -7.58 -0.65
CA VAL A 512 34.61 -6.61 0.08
C VAL A 512 33.95 -6.39 1.42
N VAL A 513 34.63 -6.78 2.49
CA VAL A 513 34.29 -6.39 3.86
C VAL A 513 35.35 -5.41 4.32
N TRP A 514 35.04 -4.12 4.22
CA TRP A 514 35.96 -3.07 4.65
C TRP A 514 35.87 -2.86 6.17
N PRO A 515 37.00 -2.69 6.89
CA PRO A 515 36.95 -2.41 8.32
C PRO A 515 36.33 -1.04 8.60
N SER A 516 35.97 -0.80 9.87
CA SER A 516 35.91 0.57 10.39
C SER A 516 37.26 1.26 10.20
N VAL A 517 37.29 2.21 9.27
CA VAL A 517 38.42 3.11 9.06
C VAL A 517 38.15 4.39 9.85
N ARG A 518 38.94 4.58 10.90
CA ARG A 518 38.90 5.78 11.74
C ARG A 518 39.95 6.79 11.31
N PHE A 519 39.56 8.06 11.22
CA PHE A 519 40.49 9.19 11.10
C PHE A 519 39.93 10.42 11.80
N THR A 520 40.78 11.40 12.05
CA THR A 520 40.38 12.69 12.62
C THR A 520 40.52 13.80 11.58
N GLY A 521 39.61 14.76 11.62
CA GLY A 521 39.61 15.95 10.79
C GLY A 521 39.11 17.16 11.57
N THR A 522 39.57 18.34 11.21
CA THR A 522 39.12 19.58 11.86
C THR A 522 38.05 20.22 10.98
N LEU A 523 36.84 20.38 11.51
CA LEU A 523 35.80 21.18 10.86
C LEU A 523 36.14 22.66 11.00
N THR A 524 36.08 23.36 9.87
CA THR A 524 36.19 24.81 9.79
C THR A 524 34.92 25.40 9.20
N ASP A 525 34.61 26.64 9.56
CA ASP A 525 33.44 27.40 9.10
C ASP A 525 32.05 26.86 9.54
N SER A 526 31.98 25.97 10.54
CA SER A 526 30.72 25.50 11.17
C SER A 526 30.28 26.34 12.40
N GLY A 527 30.84 27.55 12.55
CA GLY A 527 30.46 28.47 13.62
C GLY A 527 30.85 27.99 15.03
N ALA A 528 29.86 27.75 15.89
CA ALA A 528 30.09 27.28 17.26
C ALA A 528 30.53 25.80 17.32
N ASP A 529 30.32 25.06 16.22
CA ASP A 529 30.60 23.63 16.13
C ASP A 529 31.95 23.33 15.44
N ASN A 530 32.81 24.35 15.30
CA ASN A 530 34.17 24.19 14.80
C ASN A 530 35.01 23.35 15.76
N GLY A 531 35.90 22.52 15.22
CA GLY A 531 36.82 21.73 16.01
C GLY A 531 37.10 20.35 15.44
N ASP A 532 37.90 19.59 16.18
CA ASP A 532 38.28 18.24 15.79
C ASP A 532 37.08 17.30 15.88
N HIS A 533 36.93 16.47 14.85
CA HIS A 533 35.94 15.41 14.76
C HIS A 533 36.65 14.10 14.41
N ALA A 534 36.20 13.03 15.02
CA ALA A 534 36.56 11.68 14.61
C ALA A 534 35.49 11.14 13.68
N ILE A 535 35.93 10.45 12.64
CA ILE A 535 35.09 9.88 11.59
C ILE A 535 35.38 8.39 11.49
N ASP A 536 34.33 7.58 11.58
CA ASP A 536 34.35 6.13 11.36
C ASP A 536 33.59 5.82 10.06
N LEU A 537 34.22 5.04 9.18
CA LEU A 537 33.65 4.62 7.89
C LEU A 537 33.62 3.09 7.81
N LEU A 538 32.48 2.54 7.39
CA LEU A 538 32.33 1.13 7.04
C LEU A 538 31.76 1.02 5.62
N PHE A 539 32.28 0.07 4.85
CA PHE A 539 31.80 -0.22 3.51
C PHE A 539 31.85 -1.72 3.26
N GLU A 540 30.74 -2.31 2.91
CA GLU A 540 30.67 -3.70 2.51
C GLU A 540 29.99 -3.80 1.15
N THR A 541 30.48 -4.68 0.29
CA THR A 541 29.76 -4.97 -0.95
C THR A 541 30.04 -6.38 -1.42
N ASN A 542 29.04 -6.97 -2.04
CA ASN A 542 29.18 -8.22 -2.76
C ASN A 542 28.88 -7.96 -4.23
N LEU A 543 29.82 -8.28 -5.12
CA LEU A 543 29.69 -8.11 -6.56
C LEU A 543 29.61 -9.45 -7.26
N TYR A 544 28.64 -9.61 -8.15
CA TYR A 544 28.43 -10.83 -8.91
C TYR A 544 28.79 -10.66 -10.37
N ALA A 545 29.60 -11.58 -10.89
CA ALA A 545 30.00 -11.60 -12.28
C ALA A 545 28.90 -12.16 -13.18
N VAL A 546 28.66 -11.47 -14.28
CA VAL A 546 27.74 -11.87 -15.35
C VAL A 546 28.50 -11.98 -16.66
N ASN A 547 28.48 -13.17 -17.23
CA ASN A 547 28.98 -13.53 -18.54
C ASN A 547 27.80 -13.73 -19.51
N ASP A 548 28.02 -13.42 -20.79
CA ASP A 548 27.03 -13.68 -21.85
C ASP A 548 27.28 -15.06 -22.47
N PRO A 549 26.42 -16.06 -22.22
CA PRO A 549 26.61 -17.41 -22.75
C PRO A 549 26.53 -17.48 -24.28
N LEU A 550 25.85 -16.52 -24.92
CA LEU A 550 25.69 -16.47 -26.38
C LEU A 550 26.86 -15.75 -27.05
N ASN A 551 27.65 -15.01 -26.30
CA ASN A 551 28.86 -14.34 -26.76
C ASN A 551 30.03 -14.58 -25.80
N PRO A 552 30.74 -15.72 -25.91
CA PRO A 552 31.88 -16.04 -25.04
C PRO A 552 33.06 -15.07 -25.14
N SER A 553 33.07 -14.16 -26.13
CA SER A 553 34.07 -13.09 -26.26
C SER A 553 33.66 -11.79 -25.59
N ALA A 554 32.44 -11.71 -25.06
CA ALA A 554 31.99 -10.57 -24.26
C ALA A 554 32.82 -10.46 -22.99
N GLU A 555 33.08 -9.23 -22.55
CA GLU A 555 33.73 -9.01 -21.27
C GLU A 555 32.81 -9.44 -20.11
N ILE A 556 33.40 -9.94 -19.03
CA ILE A 556 32.68 -10.17 -17.78
C ILE A 556 32.37 -8.82 -17.16
N ARG A 557 31.14 -8.68 -16.64
CA ARG A 557 30.66 -7.46 -15.99
C ARG A 557 30.09 -7.79 -14.62
N TYR A 558 30.05 -6.80 -13.73
CA TYR A 558 29.68 -7.00 -12.33
C TYR A 558 28.45 -6.19 -11.96
N ASN A 559 27.49 -6.85 -11.30
CA ASN A 559 26.39 -6.19 -10.60
C ASN A 559 26.69 -6.13 -9.10
N PRO A 560 26.23 -5.08 -8.40
CA PRO A 560 26.15 -5.14 -6.95
C PRO A 560 25.06 -6.15 -6.61
N GLY A 561 25.36 -7.11 -5.74
CA GLY A 561 24.39 -8.00 -5.10
C GLY A 561 23.91 -7.39 -3.78
N SER A 562 24.87 -6.94 -2.97
CA SER A 562 24.62 -6.14 -1.77
C SER A 562 25.64 -5.01 -1.65
N LEU A 563 25.24 -3.92 -0.99
CA LEU A 563 26.10 -2.82 -0.61
C LEU A 563 25.65 -2.26 0.75
N VAL A 564 26.57 -2.08 1.67
CA VAL A 564 26.37 -1.42 2.95
C VAL A 564 27.38 -0.30 3.04
N PHE A 565 26.93 0.90 3.33
CA PHE A 565 27.80 2.04 3.59
C PHE A 565 27.34 2.73 4.85
N TRP A 566 28.29 3.05 5.71
CA TRP A 566 28.02 3.77 6.93
C TRP A 566 29.13 4.75 7.23
N VAL A 567 28.74 5.94 7.69
CA VAL A 567 29.65 6.97 8.19
C VAL A 567 29.11 7.53 9.49
N ARG A 568 29.97 7.59 10.51
CA ARG A 568 29.70 8.35 11.73
C ARG A 568 30.72 9.47 11.89
N SER A 569 30.27 10.58 12.44
CA SER A 569 31.12 11.67 12.89
C SER A 569 30.75 12.04 14.31
N ALA A 570 31.75 12.28 15.15
CA ALA A 570 31.56 12.73 16.52
C ALA A 570 32.63 13.77 16.88
N SER A 571 32.19 14.87 17.50
CA SER A 571 33.12 15.91 17.98
C SER A 571 34.09 15.35 19.03
N GLY A 572 35.38 15.66 18.86
CA GLY A 572 36.46 15.18 19.72
C GLY A 572 37.40 14.18 19.03
N ASP A 573 38.01 13.30 19.84
CA ASP A 573 39.08 12.38 19.44
C ASP A 573 38.61 10.97 19.07
N GLY A 574 37.29 10.73 19.09
CA GLY A 574 36.67 9.45 18.76
C GLY A 574 36.42 8.54 19.94
N SER A 575 36.75 8.94 21.18
CA SER A 575 36.45 8.14 22.37
C SER A 575 34.96 7.84 22.54
N PHE A 576 34.09 8.64 21.93
CA PHE A 576 32.65 8.46 21.93
C PHE A 576 32.23 7.14 21.26
N PHE A 577 32.88 6.74 20.17
CA PHE A 577 32.55 5.52 19.45
C PHE A 577 32.95 4.24 20.19
N ASP A 578 33.79 4.37 21.22
CA ASP A 578 34.26 3.25 22.03
C ASP A 578 33.41 3.07 23.31
N LEU A 579 32.36 3.88 23.49
CA LEU A 579 31.43 3.77 24.62
C LEU A 579 30.51 2.56 24.46
N THR A 580 30.29 1.84 25.55
CA THR A 580 29.26 0.79 25.66
C THR A 580 27.89 1.41 25.98
N PRO A 581 26.77 0.70 25.76
CA PRO A 581 25.43 1.20 26.13
C PRO A 581 25.36 1.73 27.58
N GLU A 582 25.96 0.98 28.53
CA GLU A 582 26.00 1.35 29.96
C GLU A 582 26.78 2.65 30.25
N THR A 583 27.81 2.94 29.43
CA THR A 583 28.65 4.13 29.60
C THR A 583 28.16 5.32 28.79
N LEU A 584 27.42 5.08 27.71
CA LEU A 584 26.80 6.10 26.86
C LEU A 584 25.74 6.90 27.61
N GLU A 585 24.89 6.24 28.42
CA GLU A 585 23.85 6.91 29.23
C GLU A 585 24.40 7.98 30.19
N ASN A 586 25.66 7.85 30.61
CA ASN A 586 26.32 8.75 31.55
C ASN A 586 27.31 9.70 30.88
N ALA A 587 27.49 9.61 29.57
CA ALA A 587 28.41 10.47 28.82
C ALA A 587 27.81 11.87 28.66
N SER A 588 28.66 12.89 28.64
CA SER A 588 28.20 14.24 28.29
C SER A 588 27.79 14.27 26.82
N PRO A 589 26.65 14.91 26.47
CA PRO A 589 26.24 15.05 25.09
C PRO A 589 27.30 15.75 24.24
N ILE A 590 27.56 15.21 23.05
CA ILE A 590 28.48 15.78 22.07
C ILE A 590 27.85 15.77 20.67
N ASN A 591 28.16 16.76 19.83
CA ASN A 591 27.65 16.75 18.46
C ASN A 591 28.10 15.46 17.77
N ASN A 592 27.14 14.73 17.21
CA ASN A 592 27.41 13.52 16.46
C ASN A 592 26.39 13.34 15.34
N THR A 593 26.82 12.68 14.26
CA THR A 593 25.98 12.35 13.11
C THR A 593 26.27 10.94 12.65
N ALA A 594 25.25 10.26 12.14
CA ALA A 594 25.37 8.96 11.48
C ALA A 594 24.61 8.98 10.16
N PHE A 595 25.18 8.37 9.14
CA PHE A 595 24.52 8.05 7.88
C PHE A 595 24.73 6.59 7.56
N GLN A 596 23.68 5.88 7.21
CA GLN A 596 23.66 4.47 6.83
C GLN A 596 22.91 4.34 5.51
N SER A 597 23.45 3.51 4.62
CA SER A 597 22.80 3.11 3.39
C SER A 597 23.02 1.62 3.17
N GLU A 598 21.95 0.89 2.90
CA GLU A 598 21.98 -0.52 2.55
C GLU A 598 21.24 -0.73 1.24
N LEU A 599 21.79 -1.55 0.37
CA LEU A 599 21.23 -1.95 -0.90
C LEU A 599 21.33 -3.46 -1.03
N LEU A 600 20.23 -4.09 -1.40
CA LEU A 600 20.13 -5.47 -1.87
C LEU A 600 19.43 -5.43 -3.23
N THR A 601 19.95 -6.16 -4.21
CA THR A 601 19.45 -6.10 -5.58
C THR A 601 18.86 -7.42 -6.04
N SER A 602 17.79 -7.35 -6.84
CA SER A 602 17.23 -8.50 -7.54
C SER A 602 17.92 -8.70 -8.90
N PHE A 603 17.99 -9.96 -9.36
CA PHE A 603 18.56 -10.35 -10.65
C PHE A 603 20.06 -10.03 -10.87
N SER A 604 20.82 -9.80 -9.80
CA SER A 604 22.26 -9.44 -9.89
C SER A 604 23.14 -10.51 -10.55
N LEU A 605 22.74 -11.78 -10.49
CA LEU A 605 23.43 -12.87 -11.18
C LEU A 605 23.02 -13.01 -12.66
N GLN A 606 21.90 -12.43 -13.07
CA GLN A 606 21.33 -12.62 -14.41
C GLN A 606 21.47 -11.40 -15.31
N TYR A 607 21.39 -10.19 -14.76
CA TYR A 607 21.39 -8.94 -15.53
C TYR A 607 22.77 -8.63 -16.12
N TYR A 608 22.85 -8.26 -17.40
CA TYR A 608 24.12 -7.85 -18.02
C TYR A 608 24.19 -6.32 -18.13
N PRO A 609 24.93 -5.64 -17.23
CA PRO A 609 24.98 -4.18 -17.19
C PRO A 609 25.69 -3.61 -18.40
N SER A 610 25.48 -2.34 -18.73
CA SER A 610 26.10 -1.68 -19.90
C SER A 610 27.60 -1.41 -19.71
N GLN A 611 28.07 -1.35 -18.46
CA GLN A 611 29.45 -1.12 -18.07
C GLN A 611 30.01 -2.30 -17.27
N LYS A 612 31.33 -2.44 -17.27
CA LYS A 612 32.02 -3.51 -16.52
C LYS A 612 31.76 -3.46 -15.00
N TRP A 613 31.73 -2.26 -14.44
CA TRP A 613 31.57 -2.05 -13.00
C TRP A 613 30.20 -1.44 -12.69
N PRO A 614 29.64 -1.70 -11.50
CA PRO A 614 28.33 -1.16 -11.09
C PRO A 614 28.22 0.36 -11.28
N THR A 615 27.08 0.80 -11.81
CA THR A 615 26.70 2.22 -11.81
C THR A 615 25.23 2.36 -11.44
N SER A 616 24.86 3.48 -10.80
CA SER A 616 23.46 3.76 -10.44
C SER A 616 22.55 3.87 -11.66
N SER A 617 23.11 4.09 -12.85
CA SER A 617 22.35 4.21 -14.08
C SER A 617 21.86 2.88 -14.66
N GLU A 618 22.17 1.73 -14.06
CA GLU A 618 21.80 0.41 -14.59
C GLU A 618 20.46 -0.13 -14.08
N PHE A 619 19.94 0.40 -12.96
CA PHE A 619 18.69 -0.08 -12.37
C PHE A 619 17.51 0.10 -13.34
N PHE A 620 16.65 -0.92 -13.37
CA PHE A 620 15.38 -0.93 -14.12
C PHE A 620 15.52 -0.74 -15.64
N LYS A 621 16.72 -0.91 -16.18
CA LYS A 621 16.97 -0.83 -17.62
C LYS A 621 16.96 -2.21 -18.24
N SER A 622 16.22 -2.35 -19.33
CA SER A 622 16.31 -3.51 -20.20
C SER A 622 17.57 -3.49 -21.05
N ARG A 623 18.15 -4.68 -21.28
CA ARG A 623 19.19 -4.87 -22.28
C ARG A 623 18.58 -4.73 -23.68
N ALA A 624 19.07 -3.78 -24.48
CA ALA A 624 18.48 -3.46 -25.79
C ALA A 624 18.88 -4.44 -26.92
N ASP A 625 19.94 -5.22 -26.74
CA ASP A 625 20.53 -6.10 -27.76
C ASP A 625 20.26 -7.60 -27.53
N SER A 626 19.32 -7.96 -26.64
CA SER A 626 18.93 -9.35 -26.43
C SER A 626 18.39 -9.97 -27.73
N PRO A 627 18.85 -11.19 -28.12
CA PRO A 627 18.37 -11.83 -29.34
C PRO A 627 16.87 -12.10 -29.29
N VAL A 628 16.15 -11.82 -30.38
CA VAL A 628 14.71 -12.13 -30.51
C VAL A 628 14.46 -13.64 -30.50
N THR A 629 15.37 -14.41 -31.08
CA THR A 629 15.35 -15.88 -31.02
C THR A 629 16.72 -16.45 -30.69
N ILE A 630 16.73 -17.58 -29.96
CA ILE A 630 17.93 -18.35 -29.65
C ILE A 630 17.74 -19.77 -30.20
N PRO A 631 18.46 -20.16 -31.25
CA PRO A 631 18.34 -21.49 -31.82
C PRO A 631 18.99 -22.53 -30.91
N ASN A 632 18.34 -23.70 -30.78
CA ASN A 632 18.81 -24.81 -29.95
C ASN A 632 19.05 -24.41 -28.47
N MET A 633 18.16 -23.60 -27.91
CA MET A 633 18.30 -23.01 -26.58
C MET A 633 18.20 -24.04 -25.45
N VAL A 634 17.25 -24.98 -25.55
CA VAL A 634 16.98 -25.94 -24.47
C VAL A 634 16.70 -27.33 -25.01
N SER A 635 17.28 -28.35 -24.38
CA SER A 635 16.96 -29.76 -24.62
C SER A 635 16.35 -30.35 -23.36
N LEU A 636 15.28 -31.14 -23.50
CA LEU A 636 14.63 -31.81 -22.38
C LEU A 636 14.80 -33.32 -22.51
N TYR A 637 14.94 -34.00 -21.38
CA TYR A 637 15.02 -35.46 -21.35
C TYR A 637 14.12 -36.04 -20.27
N VAL A 638 13.32 -37.04 -20.63
CA VAL A 638 12.51 -37.83 -19.70
C VAL A 638 13.04 -39.25 -19.69
N GLY A 639 13.30 -39.81 -18.52
CA GLY A 639 13.88 -41.14 -18.42
C GLY A 639 13.73 -41.79 -17.05
N LYS A 640 14.57 -42.79 -16.82
CA LYS A 640 14.69 -43.47 -15.53
C LYS A 640 16.15 -43.60 -15.12
N GLU A 641 16.41 -43.45 -13.84
CA GLU A 641 17.71 -43.65 -13.23
C GLU A 641 17.62 -44.78 -12.19
N THR A 642 18.63 -45.66 -12.16
CA THR A 642 18.77 -46.65 -11.07
C THR A 642 19.85 -46.17 -10.12
N LEU A 643 19.44 -45.83 -8.90
CA LEU A 643 20.34 -45.36 -7.84
C LEU A 643 21.21 -46.51 -7.30
N GLU A 644 22.29 -46.18 -6.58
CA GLU A 644 23.23 -47.18 -6.03
C GLU A 644 22.56 -48.18 -5.07
N ASN A 645 21.49 -47.77 -4.38
CA ASN A 645 20.69 -48.63 -3.50
C ASN A 645 19.73 -49.57 -4.26
N GLY A 646 19.70 -49.51 -5.59
CA GLY A 646 18.84 -50.31 -6.46
C GLY A 646 17.44 -49.72 -6.70
N THR A 647 17.11 -48.57 -6.11
CA THR A 647 15.85 -47.88 -6.37
C THR A 647 15.84 -47.29 -7.77
N VAL A 648 14.77 -47.53 -8.52
CA VAL A 648 14.53 -46.90 -9.83
C VAL A 648 13.67 -45.66 -9.62
N VAL A 649 14.14 -44.51 -10.10
CA VAL A 649 13.45 -43.22 -10.03
C VAL A 649 13.17 -42.71 -11.45
N ASP A 650 12.07 -41.99 -11.62
CA ASP A 650 11.82 -41.27 -12.87
C ASP A 650 12.62 -39.96 -12.86
N VAL A 651 13.18 -39.58 -14.01
CA VAL A 651 14.02 -38.38 -14.14
C VAL A 651 13.54 -37.45 -15.24
N PHE A 652 13.65 -36.15 -14.97
CA PHE A 652 13.50 -35.09 -15.95
C PHE A 652 14.77 -34.23 -15.94
N ASP A 653 15.46 -34.17 -17.07
CA ASP A 653 16.65 -33.34 -17.24
C ASP A 653 16.38 -32.17 -18.17
N GLN A 654 16.97 -31.04 -17.82
CA GLN A 654 16.96 -29.81 -18.58
C GLN A 654 18.41 -29.42 -18.92
N GLU A 655 18.69 -29.36 -20.22
CA GLU A 655 19.91 -28.79 -20.79
C GLU A 655 19.59 -27.37 -21.28
N LEU A 656 20.30 -26.37 -20.78
CA LEU A 656 20.14 -24.99 -21.22
C LEU A 656 21.43 -24.49 -21.87
N ILE A 657 21.30 -23.71 -22.95
CA ILE A 657 22.44 -23.11 -23.63
C ILE A 657 23.27 -22.26 -22.68
N GLY A 658 24.59 -22.42 -22.73
CA GLY A 658 25.52 -21.68 -21.88
C GLY A 658 25.81 -22.30 -20.53
N GLU A 659 25.04 -23.30 -20.11
CA GLU A 659 25.27 -24.03 -18.86
C GLU A 659 26.18 -25.25 -19.10
N SER A 660 27.17 -25.46 -18.23
CA SER A 660 28.08 -26.62 -18.31
C SER A 660 27.47 -27.90 -17.74
N SER A 661 26.37 -27.77 -17.00
CA SER A 661 25.67 -28.83 -16.28
C SER A 661 24.17 -28.82 -16.57
N LEU A 662 23.55 -29.98 -16.43
CA LEU A 662 22.12 -30.20 -16.61
C LEU A 662 21.43 -30.15 -15.24
N ILE A 663 20.21 -29.61 -15.21
CA ILE A 663 19.36 -29.69 -14.02
C ILE A 663 18.54 -30.99 -14.13
N ARG A 664 18.63 -31.87 -13.12
CA ARG A 664 17.87 -33.12 -13.02
C ARG A 664 16.88 -33.06 -11.87
N ILE A 665 15.62 -33.39 -12.14
CA ILE A 665 14.60 -33.65 -11.12
C ILE A 665 14.37 -35.16 -11.06
N ARG A 666 14.54 -35.75 -9.87
CA ARG A 666 14.20 -37.16 -9.57
C ARG A 666 12.84 -37.23 -8.89
N ILE A 667 11.99 -38.13 -9.36
CA ILE A 667 10.73 -38.50 -8.71
C ILE A 667 10.83 -39.95 -8.25
N TYR A 668 10.72 -40.15 -6.95
CA TYR A 668 10.82 -41.46 -6.32
C TYR A 668 9.48 -42.20 -6.41
N PRO A 669 9.49 -43.54 -6.31
CA PRO A 669 8.25 -44.31 -6.18
C PRO A 669 7.45 -43.86 -4.95
N TYR A 670 6.12 -43.84 -5.09
CA TYR A 670 5.19 -43.56 -4.01
C TYR A 670 5.38 -44.53 -2.82
N ASP A 671 5.41 -43.98 -1.61
CA ASP A 671 5.49 -44.74 -0.35
C ASP A 671 4.14 -44.74 0.37
N ALA A 672 3.45 -45.87 0.29
CA ALA A 672 2.15 -46.07 0.94
C ALA A 672 2.21 -46.04 2.49
N ALA A 673 3.39 -46.15 3.11
CA ALA A 673 3.53 -46.06 4.56
C ALA A 673 3.48 -44.62 5.07
N THR A 674 3.91 -43.67 4.23
CA THR A 674 3.96 -42.23 4.54
C THR A 674 2.92 -41.42 3.76
N ASP A 675 2.20 -42.06 2.83
CA ASP A 675 1.23 -41.45 1.91
C ASP A 675 1.84 -40.25 1.15
N ALA A 676 3.05 -40.46 0.62
CA ALA A 676 3.83 -39.42 -0.04
C ALA A 676 4.69 -39.94 -1.19
N THR A 677 4.92 -39.08 -2.18
CA THR A 677 5.95 -39.22 -3.21
C THR A 677 7.13 -38.32 -2.85
N SER A 678 8.36 -38.83 -2.93
CA SER A 678 9.56 -38.00 -2.72
C SER A 678 10.07 -37.39 -4.03
N SER A 679 10.62 -36.17 -3.98
CA SER A 679 11.32 -35.51 -5.09
C SER A 679 12.71 -35.03 -4.67
N GLN A 680 13.64 -34.93 -5.62
CA GLN A 680 14.98 -34.41 -5.38
C GLN A 680 15.54 -33.71 -6.63
N GLY A 681 16.03 -32.48 -6.48
CA GLY A 681 16.78 -31.77 -7.52
C GLY A 681 18.28 -32.06 -7.45
N CYS A 682 18.92 -32.26 -8.59
CA CYS A 682 20.35 -32.56 -8.74
C CYS A 682 20.94 -31.72 -9.88
N ILE A 683 22.23 -31.39 -9.77
CA ILE A 683 23.02 -30.87 -10.90
C ILE A 683 23.87 -32.03 -11.42
N VAL A 684 23.73 -32.35 -12.70
CA VAL A 684 24.43 -33.48 -13.33
C VAL A 684 25.33 -32.98 -14.46
N ASP A 685 26.48 -33.62 -14.64
CA ASP A 685 27.35 -33.32 -15.77
C ASP A 685 26.73 -33.84 -17.09
N SER A 686 27.29 -33.39 -18.21
CA SER A 686 26.87 -33.83 -19.55
C SER A 686 27.10 -35.33 -19.82
N LEU A 687 27.77 -36.06 -18.92
CA LEU A 687 27.97 -37.51 -18.97
C LEU A 687 26.94 -38.28 -18.10
N GLY A 688 26.01 -37.56 -17.45
CA GLY A 688 24.97 -38.13 -16.59
C GLY A 688 25.46 -38.50 -15.19
N GLY A 689 26.69 -38.12 -14.81
CA GLY A 689 27.21 -38.21 -13.46
C GLY A 689 26.70 -37.05 -12.60
N VAL A 690 26.50 -37.28 -11.30
CA VAL A 690 26.13 -36.20 -10.37
C VAL A 690 27.34 -35.28 -10.19
N ALA A 691 27.23 -34.04 -10.69
CA ALA A 691 28.31 -33.06 -10.72
C ALA A 691 28.48 -32.33 -9.37
N SER A 692 27.37 -32.14 -8.63
CA SER A 692 27.36 -31.57 -7.28
C SER A 692 26.37 -32.31 -6.37
N GLN A 693 26.41 -32.09 -5.05
CA GLN A 693 25.46 -32.76 -4.14
C GLN A 693 24.01 -32.40 -4.51
N CYS A 694 23.18 -33.42 -4.73
CA CYS A 694 21.74 -33.24 -4.88
C CYS A 694 21.15 -32.56 -3.63
N SER A 695 20.10 -31.77 -3.84
CA SER A 695 19.29 -31.17 -2.77
C SER A 695 18.74 -32.21 -1.79
N ALA A 696 18.30 -31.75 -0.62
CA ALA A 696 17.56 -32.57 0.32
C ALA A 696 16.28 -33.10 -0.34
N VAL A 697 15.90 -34.33 0.03
CA VAL A 697 14.67 -34.94 -0.49
C VAL A 697 13.45 -34.21 0.06
N THR A 698 12.55 -33.81 -0.84
CA THR A 698 11.28 -33.14 -0.50
C THR A 698 10.13 -34.14 -0.57
N LEU A 699 9.20 -34.09 0.39
CA LEU A 699 8.01 -34.95 0.42
C LEU A 699 6.82 -34.23 -0.19
N LEU A 700 6.19 -34.84 -1.18
CA LEU A 700 4.96 -34.39 -1.83
C LEU A 700 3.82 -35.28 -1.32
N ALA A 701 2.73 -34.66 -0.84
CA ALA A 701 1.58 -35.41 -0.35
C ALA A 701 0.90 -36.24 -1.45
N GLY A 702 0.59 -37.49 -1.13
CA GLY A 702 -0.08 -38.46 -2.00
C GLY A 702 0.79 -39.02 -3.12
N GLU A 703 0.15 -39.79 -4.01
CA GLU A 703 0.80 -40.33 -5.22
C GLU A 703 0.97 -39.24 -6.28
N ARG A 704 2.22 -38.85 -6.53
CA ARG A 704 2.61 -37.96 -7.63
C ARG A 704 3.45 -38.71 -8.66
N THR A 705 3.13 -38.54 -9.93
CA THR A 705 3.91 -39.07 -11.06
C THR A 705 4.67 -37.96 -11.77
N LEU A 706 5.74 -38.29 -12.49
CA LEU A 706 6.44 -37.29 -13.30
C LEU A 706 5.52 -36.65 -14.35
N SER A 707 4.61 -37.42 -14.96
CA SER A 707 3.64 -36.88 -15.93
C SER A 707 2.71 -35.83 -15.30
N SER A 708 2.19 -36.08 -14.10
CA SER A 708 1.34 -35.10 -13.39
C SER A 708 2.10 -33.85 -12.97
N LEU A 709 3.41 -33.97 -12.70
CA LEU A 709 4.26 -32.82 -12.39
C LEU A 709 4.54 -31.98 -13.64
N LEU A 710 4.86 -32.62 -14.78
CA LEU A 710 5.08 -31.92 -16.05
C LEU A 710 3.80 -31.24 -16.55
N GLU A 711 2.64 -31.88 -16.39
CA GLU A 711 1.35 -31.26 -16.70
C GLU A 711 1.09 -30.02 -15.85
N ALA A 712 1.34 -30.09 -14.54
CA ALA A 712 1.21 -28.94 -13.65
C ALA A 712 2.18 -27.83 -14.05
N ASN A 713 3.47 -28.14 -14.25
CA ASN A 713 4.47 -27.16 -14.68
C ASN A 713 4.17 -26.55 -16.05
N PHE A 714 3.49 -27.26 -16.95
CA PHE A 714 3.01 -26.69 -18.21
C PHE A 714 1.87 -25.70 -18.00
N LYS A 715 0.88 -26.04 -17.15
CA LYS A 715 -0.23 -25.13 -16.81
C LYS A 715 0.26 -23.82 -16.17
N GLU A 716 1.30 -23.91 -15.36
CA GLU A 716 1.97 -22.75 -14.73
C GLU A 716 3.00 -22.06 -15.65
N GLY A 717 3.16 -22.48 -16.92
CA GLY A 717 4.12 -21.89 -17.87
C GLY A 717 5.61 -22.17 -17.60
N ILE A 718 5.94 -22.86 -16.49
CA ILE A 718 7.29 -23.24 -16.06
C ILE A 718 7.97 -24.16 -17.09
N LEU A 719 7.23 -25.11 -17.68
CA LEU A 719 7.81 -26.06 -18.64
C LEU A 719 8.18 -25.40 -19.99
N SER A 720 7.61 -24.24 -20.29
CA SER A 720 7.77 -23.54 -21.57
C SER A 720 8.60 -22.27 -21.48
N THR A 721 9.00 -21.81 -20.29
CA THR A 721 9.69 -20.52 -20.10
C THR A 721 11.05 -20.75 -19.43
N TYR A 722 12.11 -20.21 -20.03
CA TYR A 722 13.49 -20.42 -19.58
C TYR A 722 14.26 -19.10 -19.51
N ALA A 723 15.00 -18.93 -18.43
CA ALA A 723 15.87 -17.79 -18.16
C ALA A 723 17.27 -18.03 -18.74
N VAL A 724 17.68 -17.25 -19.76
CA VAL A 724 19.04 -17.28 -20.31
C VAL A 724 19.83 -16.10 -19.74
N LYS A 725 20.83 -16.40 -18.90
CA LYS A 725 21.72 -15.41 -18.27
C LYS A 725 22.18 -14.36 -19.28
N ALA A 726 22.29 -13.10 -18.81
CA ALA A 726 22.64 -11.92 -19.59
C ALA A 726 21.63 -11.46 -20.66
N ASN A 727 20.65 -12.28 -21.05
CA ASN A 727 19.80 -12.01 -22.22
C ASN A 727 18.35 -11.76 -21.82
N GLY A 728 17.75 -12.65 -21.01
CA GLY A 728 16.36 -12.52 -20.57
C GLY A 728 15.64 -13.86 -20.47
N GLU A 729 14.33 -13.80 -20.42
CA GLU A 729 13.44 -14.95 -20.44
C GLU A 729 12.92 -15.20 -21.86
N TYR A 730 12.81 -16.49 -22.17
CA TYR A 730 12.46 -16.99 -23.49
C TYR A 730 11.41 -18.08 -23.36
N THR A 731 10.44 -18.08 -24.26
CA THR A 731 9.45 -19.16 -24.38
C THR A 731 9.85 -20.16 -25.46
N ILE A 732 9.47 -21.41 -25.30
CA ILE A 732 9.66 -22.47 -26.30
C ILE A 732 8.33 -23.04 -26.77
N ASP A 733 8.28 -23.48 -28.03
CA ASP A 733 7.16 -24.28 -28.54
C ASP A 733 7.44 -25.77 -28.34
N LEU A 734 6.79 -26.39 -27.35
CA LEU A 734 6.95 -27.82 -27.04
C LEU A 734 6.50 -28.75 -28.19
N ASN A 735 5.72 -28.26 -29.16
CA ASN A 735 5.34 -29.01 -30.35
C ASN A 735 6.33 -28.87 -31.52
N GLU A 736 7.34 -28.01 -31.38
CA GLU A 736 8.44 -27.94 -32.32
C GLU A 736 9.09 -29.33 -32.45
N GLY A 737 9.20 -29.84 -33.68
CA GLY A 737 9.71 -31.20 -33.95
C GLY A 737 8.67 -32.33 -33.99
N GLY A 738 7.38 -32.06 -33.75
CA GLY A 738 6.28 -32.97 -34.10
C GLY A 738 5.94 -34.05 -33.06
N GLY A 739 6.20 -33.81 -31.77
CA GLY A 739 6.01 -34.76 -30.68
C GLY A 739 4.57 -34.92 -30.15
N ASN A 740 3.60 -34.09 -30.57
CA ASN A 740 2.25 -34.01 -30.00
C ASN A 740 2.26 -33.91 -28.46
N ILE A 741 3.19 -33.12 -27.91
CA ILE A 741 3.30 -32.88 -26.47
C ILE A 741 2.10 -32.08 -26.01
N ILE A 742 1.67 -31.09 -26.81
CA ILE A 742 0.48 -30.28 -26.59
C ILE A 742 -0.56 -30.58 -27.68
N VAL A 743 -1.79 -30.89 -27.29
CA VAL A 743 -2.92 -31.17 -28.20
C VAL A 743 -4.09 -30.31 -27.78
N ASP A 744 -4.64 -29.52 -28.71
CA ASP A 744 -5.78 -28.61 -28.45
C ASP A 744 -5.54 -27.63 -27.28
N GLY A 745 -4.28 -27.25 -27.03
CA GLY A 745 -3.88 -26.35 -25.94
C GLY A 745 -3.61 -27.03 -24.60
N GLU A 746 -3.86 -28.34 -24.49
CA GLU A 746 -3.64 -29.10 -23.26
C GLU A 746 -2.36 -29.96 -23.35
N PHE A 747 -1.69 -30.14 -22.21
CA PHE A 747 -0.59 -31.08 -22.08
C PHE A 747 -1.11 -32.51 -22.27
N ASN A 748 -0.58 -33.21 -23.26
CA ASN A 748 -0.97 -34.58 -23.60
C ASN A 748 -0.05 -35.60 -22.90
N ALA A 749 1.22 -35.69 -23.32
CA ALA A 749 2.20 -36.56 -22.70
C ALA A 749 3.62 -36.24 -23.18
N MET A 750 4.59 -36.44 -22.29
CA MET A 750 6.02 -36.43 -22.62
C MET A 750 6.63 -37.80 -22.23
N PRO A 751 6.50 -38.84 -23.07
CA PRO A 751 7.07 -40.16 -22.79
C PRO A 751 8.60 -40.16 -22.69
N ALA A 752 9.18 -41.25 -22.20
CA ALA A 752 10.64 -41.35 -22.07
C ALA A 752 11.36 -41.15 -23.42
N GLY A 753 12.29 -40.20 -23.48
CA GLY A 753 12.93 -39.75 -24.69
C GLY A 753 13.65 -38.41 -24.52
N THR A 754 14.26 -37.94 -25.61
CA THR A 754 14.88 -36.62 -25.71
C THR A 754 14.02 -35.73 -26.60
N TYR A 755 13.86 -34.47 -26.18
CA TYR A 755 13.00 -33.47 -26.77
C TYR A 755 13.80 -32.19 -27.04
N GLY A 756 13.49 -31.53 -28.15
CA GLY A 756 14.30 -30.43 -28.66
C GLY A 756 15.55 -30.90 -29.44
N PRO A 757 16.61 -30.08 -29.53
CA PRO A 757 16.72 -28.78 -28.88
C PRO A 757 15.71 -27.78 -29.45
N TYR A 758 15.06 -27.03 -28.59
CA TYR A 758 14.00 -26.08 -28.92
C TYR A 758 14.57 -24.70 -29.26
N GLU A 759 13.95 -23.98 -30.19
CA GLU A 759 14.21 -22.55 -30.38
C GLU A 759 13.49 -21.73 -29.31
N GLY A 760 14.23 -20.85 -28.62
CA GLY A 760 13.65 -19.89 -27.68
C GLY A 760 13.21 -18.62 -28.40
N THR A 761 12.02 -18.12 -28.09
CA THR A 761 11.51 -16.81 -28.52
C THR A 761 11.50 -15.84 -27.35
N PHE A 762 12.05 -14.65 -27.53
CA PHE A 762 12.19 -13.65 -26.47
C PHE A 762 10.83 -13.28 -25.87
N LEU A 763 10.73 -13.36 -24.54
CA LEU A 763 9.56 -12.95 -23.78
C LEU A 763 9.81 -11.59 -23.11
N GLN A 764 10.82 -11.52 -22.25
CA GLN A 764 11.16 -10.32 -21.50
C GLN A 764 12.64 -10.26 -21.12
N SER A 765 13.16 -9.05 -20.90
CA SER A 765 14.54 -8.83 -20.46
C SER A 765 14.67 -8.90 -18.94
N PHE A 766 15.80 -9.38 -18.42
CA PHE A 766 16.15 -9.09 -17.03
C PHE A 766 16.37 -7.60 -16.83
N GLN A 767 16.01 -7.12 -15.63
CA GLN A 767 16.32 -5.80 -15.13
C GLN A 767 17.01 -5.94 -13.79
N LEU A 768 18.06 -5.15 -13.53
CA LEU A 768 18.61 -5.05 -12.19
C LEU A 768 17.60 -4.30 -11.31
N GLY A 769 17.00 -5.01 -10.36
CA GLY A 769 16.02 -4.48 -9.42
C GLY A 769 16.64 -4.12 -8.07
N ILE A 770 15.85 -3.46 -7.22
CA ILE A 770 16.15 -3.14 -5.82
C ILE A 770 15.24 -4.00 -4.94
N GLU A 771 15.80 -5.02 -4.30
CA GLU A 771 15.06 -5.83 -3.32
C GLU A 771 14.89 -5.08 -2.00
N LYS A 772 15.92 -4.32 -1.61
CA LYS A 772 15.90 -3.43 -0.46
C LYS A 772 16.85 -2.27 -0.72
N LEU A 773 16.39 -1.05 -0.60
CA LEU A 773 17.22 0.13 -0.39
C LEU A 773 16.76 0.74 0.93
N TYR A 774 17.69 0.92 1.86
CA TYR A 774 17.44 1.58 3.14
C TYR A 774 18.46 2.69 3.29
N VAL A 775 18.02 3.88 3.66
CA VAL A 775 18.87 5.04 3.92
C VAL A 775 18.40 5.67 5.21
N ALA A 776 19.31 5.83 6.17
CA ALA A 776 19.03 6.53 7.42
C ALA A 776 20.11 7.58 7.66
N THR A 777 19.69 8.78 8.06
CA THR A 777 20.59 9.83 8.55
C THR A 777 20.06 10.37 9.87
N ASN A 778 20.96 10.56 10.82
CA ASN A 778 20.65 11.10 12.12
C ASN A 778 21.72 12.14 12.49
N SER A 779 21.27 13.29 12.97
CA SER A 779 22.12 14.34 13.52
C SER A 779 21.66 14.65 14.93
N GLN A 780 22.56 14.47 15.90
CA GLN A 780 22.35 14.80 17.30
C GLN A 780 23.20 16.02 17.66
N MET A 781 22.61 17.20 17.50
CA MET A 781 23.29 18.46 17.85
C MET A 781 23.01 18.83 19.30
N VAL A 782 24.05 19.27 20.02
CA VAL A 782 23.92 19.65 21.43
C VAL A 782 23.48 21.10 21.55
N LYS A 783 22.40 21.36 22.28
CA LYS A 783 21.92 22.71 22.63
C LYS A 783 21.56 22.71 24.12
N ASP A 784 22.11 23.68 24.87
CA ASP A 784 21.86 23.83 26.31
C ASP A 784 22.13 22.57 27.17
N GLY A 785 23.01 21.68 26.69
CA GLY A 785 23.38 20.45 27.37
C GLY A 785 22.49 19.24 27.06
N GLU A 786 21.56 19.36 26.11
CA GLU A 786 20.67 18.30 25.66
C GLU A 786 20.79 18.09 24.15
N TYR A 787 20.39 16.92 23.67
CA TYR A 787 20.35 16.61 22.24
C TYR A 787 19.08 17.17 21.59
N VAL A 788 19.27 17.82 20.45
CA VAL A 788 18.19 18.20 19.52
C VAL A 788 18.38 17.39 18.24
N PRO A 789 17.83 16.16 18.19
CA PRO A 789 17.95 15.27 17.04
C PRO A 789 17.16 15.75 15.80
N VAL A 790 17.76 15.50 14.63
CA VAL A 790 17.08 15.45 13.33
C VAL A 790 17.35 14.08 12.72
N ALA A 791 16.30 13.39 12.33
CA ALA A 791 16.39 12.07 11.72
C ALA A 791 15.60 12.01 10.41
N LEU A 792 16.14 11.29 9.44
CA LEU A 792 15.49 10.99 8.17
C LEU A 792 15.76 9.52 7.85
N GLU A 793 14.70 8.79 7.53
CA GLU A 793 14.75 7.42 7.06
C GLU A 793 14.02 7.31 5.73
N ALA A 794 14.58 6.56 4.80
CA ALA A 794 13.95 6.26 3.52
C ALA A 794 14.15 4.79 3.19
N ALA A 795 13.09 4.15 2.69
CA ALA A 795 13.16 2.81 2.16
C ALA A 795 12.57 2.74 0.75
N LEU A 796 13.11 1.85 -0.08
CA LEU A 796 12.59 1.54 -1.40
C LEU A 796 12.77 0.05 -1.67
N GLN A 797 11.68 -0.61 -2.06
CA GLN A 797 11.69 -1.94 -2.65
C GLN A 797 11.03 -1.82 -4.02
N ARG A 798 11.75 -2.21 -5.06
CA ARG A 798 11.30 -2.13 -6.45
C ARG A 798 12.02 -3.20 -7.22
N SER A 799 11.40 -4.35 -7.46
CA SER A 799 12.02 -5.43 -8.23
C SER A 799 11.89 -5.21 -9.74
N THR A 800 10.79 -4.60 -10.18
CA THR A 800 10.46 -4.26 -11.56
C THR A 800 10.05 -2.80 -11.68
N ASN A 801 9.78 -2.31 -12.90
CA ASN A 801 9.35 -0.91 -13.07
C ASN A 801 7.97 -0.62 -12.48
N ASP A 802 7.06 -1.58 -12.47
CA ASP A 802 5.65 -1.32 -12.23
C ASP A 802 5.21 -1.67 -10.78
N ILE A 803 5.99 -2.46 -10.04
CA ILE A 803 5.68 -2.84 -8.65
C ILE A 803 6.76 -2.30 -7.73
N TYR A 804 6.36 -1.45 -6.77
CA TYR A 804 7.28 -0.90 -5.78
C TYR A 804 6.59 -0.43 -4.50
N SER A 805 7.35 -0.44 -3.41
CA SER A 805 7.00 0.25 -2.18
C SER A 805 8.11 1.24 -1.83
N ALA A 806 7.72 2.44 -1.40
CA ALA A 806 8.61 3.50 -1.00
C ALA A 806 8.12 4.12 0.30
N SER A 807 9.04 4.41 1.22
CA SER A 807 8.74 5.16 2.42
C SER A 807 9.78 6.24 2.69
N LEU A 808 9.33 7.33 3.31
CA LEU A 808 10.15 8.46 3.72
C LEU A 808 9.62 8.98 5.06
N ALA A 809 10.44 8.91 6.09
CA ALA A 809 10.12 9.44 7.40
C ALA A 809 11.12 10.52 7.78
N TYR A 810 10.63 11.64 8.29
CA TYR A 810 11.44 12.74 8.79
C TYR A 810 10.96 13.14 10.17
N ALA A 811 11.90 13.41 11.08
CA ALA A 811 11.59 13.85 12.42
C ALA A 811 12.62 14.86 12.95
N TYR A 812 12.09 15.88 13.63
CA TYR A 812 12.81 16.88 14.40
C TYR A 812 12.09 17.03 15.74
N ALA A 813 12.75 16.69 16.85
CA ALA A 813 12.14 16.81 18.18
C ALA A 813 13.21 16.89 19.29
N SER A 814 12.76 16.95 20.55
CA SER A 814 13.66 16.72 21.68
C SER A 814 14.07 15.25 21.74
N GLN A 815 15.21 14.94 22.38
CA GLN A 815 15.65 13.55 22.56
C GLN A 815 14.60 12.66 23.26
N TYR A 816 13.79 13.22 24.15
CA TYR A 816 12.78 12.46 24.89
C TYR A 816 11.56 12.08 24.05
N ASP A 817 11.35 12.81 22.97
CA ASP A 817 10.19 12.67 22.07
C ASP A 817 10.50 11.78 20.86
N LEU A 818 11.76 11.33 20.72
CA LEU A 818 12.28 10.50 19.65
C LEU A 818 12.76 9.15 20.21
N ALA A 819 11.83 8.20 20.32
CA ALA A 819 12.14 6.82 20.73
C ALA A 819 12.62 5.95 19.56
N ASP A 820 12.04 6.15 18.37
CA ASP A 820 12.39 5.61 17.04
C ASP A 820 11.96 6.64 15.98
N ILE A 821 12.25 6.45 14.68
CA ILE A 821 11.79 7.33 13.57
C ILE A 821 10.26 7.19 13.31
N GLU A 822 9.51 6.65 14.27
CA GLU A 822 8.07 6.80 14.30
C GLU A 822 7.68 8.28 14.52
N ILE A 823 6.44 8.64 14.18
CA ILE A 823 5.93 10.02 14.24
C ILE A 823 6.29 10.65 15.59
N PRO A 824 7.17 11.67 15.64
CA PRO A 824 7.64 12.22 16.90
C PRO A 824 6.48 12.94 17.60
N VAL A 825 6.26 12.68 18.88
CA VAL A 825 5.18 13.30 19.67
C VAL A 825 5.80 14.02 20.85
N GLY A 826 5.58 15.33 20.95
CA GLY A 826 6.28 16.17 21.92
C GLY A 826 5.95 17.64 21.79
N GLN A 827 6.44 18.49 22.69
CA GLN A 827 6.15 19.94 22.64
C GLN A 827 6.89 20.69 21.53
N GLU A 828 8.03 20.17 21.08
CA GLU A 828 8.85 20.75 20.01
C GLU A 828 8.97 19.80 18.80
N ALA A 829 8.12 18.76 18.75
CA ALA A 829 8.18 17.73 17.73
C ALA A 829 7.53 18.20 16.42
N GLN A 830 8.24 17.99 15.32
CA GLN A 830 7.77 18.12 13.94
C GLN A 830 8.23 16.89 13.16
N GLY A 831 7.32 16.25 12.43
CA GLY A 831 7.67 15.10 11.62
C GLY A 831 6.61 14.74 10.61
N PHE A 832 7.01 13.98 9.61
CA PHE A 832 6.11 13.38 8.65
C PHE A 832 6.59 11.99 8.26
N VAL A 833 5.64 11.13 7.90
CA VAL A 833 5.87 9.83 7.29
C VAL A 833 5.09 9.80 6.00
N LEU A 834 5.74 9.45 4.91
CA LEU A 834 5.15 9.21 3.59
C LEU A 834 5.40 7.75 3.23
N GLU A 835 4.35 7.07 2.80
CA GLU A 835 4.38 5.69 2.32
C GLU A 835 3.62 5.65 0.99
N TYR A 836 4.18 4.94 0.02
CA TYR A 836 3.57 4.72 -1.27
C TYR A 836 3.84 3.29 -1.72
N GLU A 837 2.80 2.57 -2.12
CA GLU A 837 2.88 1.21 -2.60
C GLU A 837 2.10 1.07 -3.90
N VAL A 838 2.75 0.49 -4.89
CA VAL A 838 2.12 -0.01 -6.11
C VAL A 838 2.27 -1.52 -6.10
N SER A 839 1.13 -2.20 -6.04
CA SER A 839 1.03 -3.65 -5.96
C SER A 839 0.02 -4.16 -6.98
N VAL A 840 -0.03 -5.48 -7.14
CA VAL A 840 -0.93 -6.14 -8.05
C VAL A 840 -1.67 -7.24 -7.29
N GLU A 841 -2.99 -7.28 -7.42
CA GLU A 841 -3.86 -8.29 -6.85
C GLU A 841 -4.59 -9.06 -7.95
N ASP A 842 -4.39 -10.37 -7.98
CA ASP A 842 -5.16 -11.27 -8.84
C ASP A 842 -6.47 -11.65 -8.15
N SER A 843 -7.57 -11.60 -8.92
CA SER A 843 -8.89 -12.04 -8.48
C SER A 843 -9.61 -12.78 -9.61
N ILE A 844 -10.75 -13.38 -9.26
CA ILE A 844 -11.61 -14.08 -10.22
C ILE A 844 -12.87 -13.24 -10.38
N ASP A 845 -13.21 -12.89 -11.62
CA ASP A 845 -14.42 -12.14 -11.93
C ASP A 845 -15.70 -12.99 -11.78
N GLU A 846 -16.86 -12.37 -11.97
CA GLU A 846 -18.17 -13.04 -11.88
C GLU A 846 -18.36 -14.18 -12.91
N ASN A 847 -17.54 -14.22 -13.97
CA ASN A 847 -17.57 -15.23 -15.02
C ASN A 847 -16.61 -16.40 -14.75
N GLY A 848 -15.78 -16.30 -13.71
CA GLY A 848 -14.74 -17.28 -13.40
C GLY A 848 -13.42 -17.02 -14.13
N ASP A 849 -13.26 -15.85 -14.76
CA ASP A 849 -12.03 -15.45 -15.45
C ASP A 849 -11.06 -14.77 -14.47
N PHE A 850 -9.76 -15.04 -14.64
CA PHE A 850 -8.72 -14.34 -13.87
C PHE A 850 -8.61 -12.89 -14.34
N ILE A 851 -8.67 -11.97 -13.39
CA ILE A 851 -8.44 -10.55 -13.60
C ILE A 851 -7.34 -10.08 -12.66
N THR A 852 -6.51 -9.20 -13.17
CA THR A 852 -5.37 -8.62 -12.44
C THR A 852 -5.69 -7.15 -12.19
N ASN A 853 -5.65 -6.72 -10.94
CA ASN A 853 -5.86 -5.34 -10.55
C ASN A 853 -4.55 -4.73 -10.07
N GLU A 854 -4.18 -3.58 -10.62
CA GLU A 854 -3.10 -2.77 -10.07
C GLU A 854 -3.69 -1.87 -8.98
N ILE A 855 -3.01 -1.84 -7.83
CA ILE A 855 -3.43 -1.10 -6.65
C ILE A 855 -2.33 -0.10 -6.30
N GLU A 856 -2.71 1.16 -6.22
CA GLU A 856 -1.84 2.24 -5.73
C GLU A 856 -2.35 2.74 -4.37
N LEU A 857 -1.55 2.55 -3.32
CA LEU A 857 -1.82 2.99 -1.96
C LEU A 857 -0.85 4.10 -1.57
N GLY A 858 -1.38 5.21 -1.05
CA GLY A 858 -0.59 6.31 -0.53
C GLY A 858 -1.02 6.65 0.89
N ASN A 859 -0.05 6.92 1.77
CA ASN A 859 -0.31 7.37 3.13
C ASN A 859 0.70 8.46 3.49
N VAL A 860 0.21 9.59 3.98
CA VAL A 860 1.04 10.67 4.51
C VAL A 860 0.52 11.00 5.89
N ILE A 861 1.36 10.88 6.91
CA ILE A 861 1.05 11.28 8.28
C ILE A 861 1.95 12.45 8.65
N ILE A 862 1.36 13.50 9.21
CA ILE A 862 2.05 14.75 9.53
C ILE A 862 1.74 15.11 10.97
N TYR A 863 2.80 15.40 11.73
CA TYR A 863 2.70 15.89 13.09
C TYR A 863 3.48 17.18 13.24
N ARG A 864 2.83 18.22 13.76
CA ARG A 864 3.48 19.51 14.02
C ARG A 864 3.00 20.12 15.33
N THR A 865 3.91 20.79 15.99
CA THR A 865 3.67 21.61 17.19
C THR A 865 3.95 23.08 16.88
N GLY A 866 3.44 23.98 17.72
CA GLY A 866 3.64 25.41 17.51
C GLY A 866 2.74 26.04 16.45
N VAL A 867 1.74 25.32 15.95
CA VAL A 867 0.86 25.81 14.86
C VAL A 867 -0.17 26.77 15.45
N VAL A 868 -0.24 28.00 14.91
CA VAL A 868 -1.22 28.98 15.36
C VAL A 868 -2.56 28.78 14.63
N LEU A 869 -3.51 28.15 15.32
CA LEU A 869 -4.87 27.92 14.83
C LEU A 869 -5.86 28.79 15.61
N SER A 870 -6.63 29.61 14.90
CA SER A 870 -7.61 30.55 15.47
C SER A 870 -7.03 31.45 16.57
N GLY A 871 -5.74 31.77 16.48
CA GLY A 871 -5.01 32.63 17.43
C GLY A 871 -4.44 31.92 18.67
N SER A 872 -4.59 30.59 18.77
CA SER A 872 -3.94 29.76 19.79
C SER A 872 -2.90 28.84 19.16
N GLU A 873 -1.77 28.68 19.85
CA GLU A 873 -0.75 27.69 19.50
C GLU A 873 -1.26 26.29 19.86
N GLU A 874 -1.22 25.37 18.91
CA GLU A 874 -1.78 24.03 19.02
C GLU A 874 -0.82 22.97 18.44
N THR A 875 -0.99 21.74 18.92
CA THR A 875 -0.42 20.53 18.33
C THR A 875 -1.41 19.94 17.34
N VAL A 876 -0.93 19.50 16.19
CA VAL A 876 -1.75 19.00 15.09
C VAL A 876 -1.18 17.69 14.54
N GLY A 877 -2.05 16.68 14.49
CA GLY A 877 -1.86 15.49 13.66
C GLY A 877 -2.84 15.52 12.49
N ALA A 878 -2.34 15.30 11.28
CA ALA A 878 -3.14 15.18 10.06
C ALA A 878 -2.64 14.00 9.24
N SER A 879 -3.52 13.40 8.44
CA SER A 879 -3.11 12.41 7.45
C SER A 879 -3.79 12.57 6.12
N LEU A 880 -3.13 12.12 5.06
CA LEU A 880 -3.69 11.98 3.73
C LEU A 880 -3.58 10.52 3.32
N VAL A 881 -4.69 9.93 2.87
CA VAL A 881 -4.71 8.55 2.39
C VAL A 881 -5.18 8.54 0.95
N SER A 882 -4.56 7.73 0.10
CA SER A 882 -4.96 7.48 -1.28
C SER A 882 -5.08 5.98 -1.50
N ARG A 883 -6.12 5.58 -2.23
CA ARG A 883 -6.29 4.22 -2.74
C ARG A 883 -6.88 4.32 -4.14
N VAL A 884 -6.17 3.74 -5.10
CA VAL A 884 -6.62 3.66 -6.48
C VAL A 884 -6.50 2.22 -6.92
N GLU A 885 -7.55 1.69 -7.54
CA GLU A 885 -7.60 0.34 -8.09
C GLU A 885 -8.04 0.44 -9.54
N TYR A 886 -7.31 -0.20 -10.45
CA TYR A 886 -7.73 -0.36 -11.83
C TYR A 886 -7.39 -1.76 -12.33
N GLN A 887 -8.29 -2.30 -13.16
CA GLN A 887 -8.12 -3.59 -13.78
C GLN A 887 -7.15 -3.48 -14.96
N GLU A 888 -6.14 -4.35 -15.02
CA GLU A 888 -5.16 -4.36 -16.09
C GLU A 888 -5.85 -4.57 -17.45
N GLY A 889 -5.57 -3.67 -18.40
CA GLY A 889 -6.16 -3.70 -19.73
C GLY A 889 -7.53 -3.03 -19.86
N ASP A 890 -8.09 -2.43 -18.80
CA ASP A 890 -9.23 -1.52 -18.92
C ASP A 890 -8.74 -0.14 -19.41
N ASP A 891 -9.46 0.43 -20.39
CA ASP A 891 -9.17 1.76 -20.96
C ASP A 891 -9.66 2.90 -20.03
N LYS A 892 -10.10 2.57 -18.81
CA LYS A 892 -10.85 3.45 -17.91
C LYS A 892 -10.04 3.80 -16.65
N PHE A 893 -9.78 5.11 -16.52
CA PHE A 893 -9.44 5.86 -15.31
C PHE A 893 -8.23 5.38 -14.47
N GLY A 894 -7.09 6.06 -14.65
CA GLY A 894 -5.98 6.04 -13.69
C GLY A 894 -6.02 7.30 -12.82
N CYS A 895 -6.31 7.13 -11.54
CA CYS A 895 -6.27 8.23 -10.56
C CYS A 895 -5.02 8.25 -9.70
N GLY A 896 -4.16 7.24 -9.85
CA GLY A 896 -2.91 7.11 -9.13
C GLY A 896 -1.74 7.78 -9.86
N VAL A 897 -0.58 7.79 -9.20
CA VAL A 897 0.62 8.50 -9.68
C VAL A 897 1.40 7.66 -10.70
N ASN A 898 1.36 6.34 -10.61
CA ASN A 898 2.18 5.43 -11.41
C ASN A 898 1.79 5.41 -12.89
N ASP A 899 0.49 5.26 -13.18
CA ASP A 899 -0.01 5.11 -14.55
C ASP A 899 -0.76 6.33 -15.10
N ARG A 900 -0.56 7.48 -14.46
CA ARG A 900 -1.13 8.77 -14.87
C ARG A 900 -0.92 9.09 -16.37
N ASP A 901 0.24 8.74 -16.92
CA ASP A 901 0.59 9.00 -18.32
C ASP A 901 0.03 7.95 -19.31
N LYS A 902 -0.39 6.78 -18.81
CA LYS A 902 -0.84 5.63 -19.62
C LYS A 902 -2.35 5.61 -19.85
N LEU A 903 -3.15 6.26 -19.00
CA LEU A 903 -4.61 6.17 -19.02
C LEU A 903 -5.27 7.45 -19.56
N SER A 904 -6.02 7.31 -20.65
CA SER A 904 -6.63 8.42 -21.39
C SER A 904 -8.14 8.52 -21.16
N SER A 905 -8.59 9.18 -20.09
CA SER A 905 -9.93 9.74 -20.08
C SER A 905 -9.99 11.03 -19.28
N ALA A 906 -10.38 12.11 -19.96
CA ALA A 906 -10.63 13.43 -19.40
C ALA A 906 -11.91 13.52 -18.52
N GLU A 907 -12.40 12.39 -18.02
CA GLU A 907 -13.41 12.38 -16.96
C GLU A 907 -12.64 12.32 -15.63
N GLY A 908 -12.88 13.29 -14.75
CA GLY A 908 -12.05 13.54 -13.57
C GLY A 908 -12.19 12.46 -12.50
N CYS A 909 -11.11 12.22 -11.77
CA CYS A 909 -11.11 11.40 -10.56
C CYS A 909 -11.96 12.04 -9.45
N ASP A 910 -12.86 11.26 -8.85
CA ASP A 910 -13.68 11.72 -7.73
C ASP A 910 -12.85 12.03 -6.47
N ALA A 911 -11.69 11.40 -6.30
CA ALA A 911 -10.67 11.79 -5.32
C ALA A 911 -9.33 11.15 -5.70
N VAL A 912 -8.23 11.86 -5.47
CA VAL A 912 -6.86 11.33 -5.52
C VAL A 912 -6.28 11.14 -4.11
N ALA A 913 -6.90 11.74 -3.09
CA ALA A 913 -6.58 11.50 -1.68
C ALA A 913 -7.70 11.98 -0.76
N PHE A 914 -7.69 11.50 0.48
CA PHE A 914 -8.65 11.78 1.54
C PHE A 914 -7.90 12.41 2.71
N LEU A 915 -8.29 13.62 3.10
CA LEU A 915 -7.63 14.38 4.17
C LEU A 915 -8.35 14.15 5.49
N THR A 916 -7.63 13.59 6.46
CA THR A 916 -8.06 13.56 7.86
C THR A 916 -7.31 14.61 8.67
N PHE A 917 -8.04 15.28 9.56
CA PHE A 917 -7.51 16.25 10.52
C PHE A 917 -7.95 15.83 11.91
N ARG A 918 -6.99 15.58 12.81
CA ARG A 918 -7.27 15.05 14.17
C ARG A 918 -8.11 13.76 14.15
N GLY A 919 -7.89 12.90 13.14
CA GLY A 919 -8.60 11.64 12.96
C GLY A 919 -9.98 11.75 12.32
N ALA A 920 -10.47 12.95 12.04
CA ALA A 920 -11.75 13.16 11.34
C ALA A 920 -11.51 13.41 9.84
N LEU A 921 -12.25 12.71 8.97
CA LEU A 921 -12.24 12.96 7.52
C LEU A 921 -12.91 14.30 7.22
N VAL A 922 -12.12 15.29 6.81
CA VAL A 922 -12.60 16.69 6.63
C VAL A 922 -12.63 17.16 5.18
N ALA A 923 -11.89 16.50 4.28
CA ALA A 923 -11.87 16.86 2.85
C ALA A 923 -11.47 15.70 1.94
N THR A 924 -11.83 15.82 0.67
CA THR A 924 -11.25 15.03 -0.42
C THR A 924 -10.37 15.92 -1.28
N ILE A 925 -9.28 15.38 -1.82
CA ILE A 925 -8.39 16.06 -2.74
C ILE A 925 -8.70 15.55 -4.13
N ARG A 926 -8.88 16.48 -5.08
CA ARG A 926 -9.17 16.18 -6.48
C ARG A 926 -8.20 16.92 -7.37
N GLU A 927 -7.85 16.30 -8.48
CA GLU A 927 -7.25 17.03 -9.59
C GLU A 927 -8.36 17.58 -10.48
N GLU A 928 -8.56 18.89 -10.47
CA GLU A 928 -9.63 19.52 -11.27
C GLU A 928 -9.12 20.01 -12.62
N ARG A 929 -7.80 20.19 -12.74
CA ARG A 929 -7.08 20.49 -13.99
C ARG A 929 -5.70 19.86 -13.89
N ASP A 930 -5.07 19.59 -15.03
CA ASP A 930 -3.70 19.06 -15.09
C ASP A 930 -2.74 19.90 -14.22
N GLY A 931 -2.22 19.29 -13.15
CA GLY A 931 -1.31 19.87 -12.17
C GLY A 931 -1.97 20.74 -11.10
N VAL A 932 -3.30 20.87 -11.07
CA VAL A 932 -4.03 21.72 -10.11
C VAL A 932 -4.90 20.84 -9.20
N PHE A 933 -4.46 20.73 -7.95
CA PHE A 933 -5.14 19.97 -6.92
C PHE A 933 -6.02 20.88 -6.05
N VAL A 934 -7.23 20.42 -5.74
CA VAL A 934 -8.20 21.14 -4.91
C VAL A 934 -8.63 20.24 -3.77
N ALA A 935 -8.52 20.73 -2.54
CA ALA A 935 -9.17 20.13 -1.39
C ALA A 935 -10.62 20.63 -1.31
N ARG A 936 -11.58 19.72 -1.43
CA ARG A 936 -13.02 19.92 -1.27
C ARG A 936 -13.42 19.49 0.14
N PHE A 937 -13.78 20.43 0.99
CA PHE A 937 -14.17 20.16 2.38
C PHE A 937 -15.62 19.70 2.48
N VAL A 938 -15.92 19.00 3.56
CA VAL A 938 -17.26 18.42 3.83
C VAL A 938 -18.34 19.49 4.12
N ASP A 939 -17.95 20.72 4.44
CA ASP A 939 -18.81 21.92 4.52
C ASP A 939 -19.08 22.57 3.15
N GLY A 940 -18.64 21.94 2.06
CA GLY A 940 -18.77 22.44 0.68
C GLY A 940 -17.81 23.58 0.31
N SER A 941 -17.00 24.06 1.25
CA SER A 941 -15.91 24.97 0.93
C SER A 941 -14.74 24.23 0.26
N TRP A 942 -13.78 24.99 -0.27
CA TRP A 942 -12.62 24.39 -0.95
C TRP A 942 -11.39 25.29 -0.86
N MET A 943 -10.22 24.70 -1.15
CA MET A 943 -8.97 25.43 -1.33
C MET A 943 -8.09 24.75 -2.38
N VAL A 944 -7.32 25.54 -3.14
CA VAL A 944 -6.28 25.01 -4.03
C VAL A 944 -5.07 24.58 -3.19
N LEU A 945 -4.52 23.41 -3.51
CA LEU A 945 -3.31 22.87 -2.93
C LEU A 945 -2.15 23.12 -3.90
N GLY A 946 -1.16 23.91 -3.46
CA GLY A 946 0.02 24.23 -4.25
C GLY A 946 -0.19 25.35 -5.27
N GLU A 947 0.64 26.39 -5.16
CA GLU A 947 1.09 27.27 -6.25
C GLU A 947 2.60 27.12 -6.40
#